data_AF-A0A2Z5GBB7-F1
#
_entry.id   AF-A0A2Z5GBB7-F1
#
_cell.length_a   1.000
_cell.length_b   1.000
_cell.length_c   1.000
_cell.angle_alpha   90.00
_cell.angle_beta   90.00
_cell.angle_gamma   90.00
#
_symmetry.space_group_name_H-M   'P 1'
#
loop_
_entity.id
_entity.type
_entity.pdbx_description
1 polymer ?
#
loop_
_entity_poly.entity_id
_entity_poly.type
_entity_poly.pdbx_seq_one_letter_code
_entity_poly.pdbx_strand_id
1 'polypeptide(L)'
;MPSSRSVTIKAYLHAAPSVTQSYAVSLIYPVPTVSSTAIPQVEAGFTYTNANVSGVGFVSGTVVSANGTPLKTTYKDWNDVSVTLPVPGDASGVLSLKATNPSPGGGAGASYNQPVQPASIALTAKDADGTNTGTARLGVTVKMAAVVTGSVTKTVDWSLTGAGSISSSGVYTPPATMPESSAVIVKSTLSSNSAVSSSYHLALLNPTPVINSMSPLNVPVGATTSVTLTGHGFVPGIAVVSNLGTIASTTYKSATSVVVQLTLPASASGTLSLQAKNPTPGGGLGAALQSGVSTLHITASNSDGKDTGTARLGVPVSLTATVANSQYGSISWKLQGPGKLVPSGDTGQYATYTPLSSGSLTTGVTITAYMSSYPALATTYSLDMINPIPTVTSTNPVHVLSGGTQQITLAGSGFVPGTVVLFNGASLPISYASYNQATIQLPVSATATGTLDLKVQNPTPGGGTGSTFTESVTPSSITLTATDADGTNTGTAELSTNVTMAAAVSGSEKTAVNWSVAGAGSISSSGMYTAPKALPSSTAVTITAALASNPAITASYPLNVINPIAVINGSSPSLAPAGKSTDITFTGTGFIPGTVVLVNDTPVPTTYQSATSVVAEVTVSSSETGNLSITAQNPAPGGGTSLFYLESIAASLGVRAAARILDQTTFGPTNALISHVQQEGIDAWLSEQFNTPQTVLAPVYANHPSYCSAAIYCTESEWYRAALTGNDQLRQRVAFALSELYVISAFPITGAGVTPYINMLAKDSFTNWHQIMTDVTLSPAMGIYLDMLDSHSPTGTEIADENYAREFMQLFNMGIYLLNQDGSLQLDGNGNPIPAYTEAQVEAFARAFTGWTYANADGSTPSSLIGVPNYSHPMVAVEADHDTNPKTLLNDTDPTSYKGTTLSSGQTAEHDVQDAITNVFNHPNVPPFVSKQLIQHLVTSMPSPGYISRVASVFTNDGNGVRGNMTAVLNAIFTDPEARAGDTDASADVGKLREPILWLTAVMRGLGVTNTDPNDYYDQLSTYLVPLGERPFAASSVFNFFSPSYVIPGTTLNAPEFGIENTASVATLLTLADRLMMNKFVSFNVDLSATSSWGQMASTPSVLVDALGTLFMHAEMDPNIRASIISEVSSVTDLGQRVRLAVYLVITASQYKVSH
;
A
#
# COMPACT_ATOMS: atom_id res chain seq x y z
N MET A 1 23.25 66.88 10.59
CA MET A 1 24.24 67.86 11.08
C MET A 1 23.55 68.89 11.95
N PRO A 2 24.23 69.50 12.94
CA PRO A 2 23.79 70.75 13.55
C PRO A 2 23.83 71.91 12.52
N SER A 3 23.21 73.04 12.85
CA SER A 3 23.12 74.21 11.95
C SER A 3 24.46 74.91 11.71
N SER A 4 25.42 74.82 12.64
CA SER A 4 26.79 75.27 12.44
C SER A 4 27.64 74.18 11.77
N ARG A 5 28.29 74.53 10.64
CA ARG A 5 29.11 73.60 9.84
C ARG A 5 30.60 73.60 10.18
N SER A 6 31.00 74.32 11.23
CA SER A 6 32.39 74.39 11.70
C SER A 6 32.46 74.16 13.21
N VAL A 7 33.29 73.20 13.64
CA VAL A 7 33.62 72.96 15.04
C VAL A 7 35.05 73.43 15.29
N THR A 8 35.23 74.29 16.28
CA THR A 8 36.57 74.74 16.67
C THR A 8 37.14 73.82 17.74
N ILE A 9 38.11 72.99 17.36
CA ILE A 9 38.85 72.15 18.30
C ILE A 9 39.99 73.00 18.88
N LYS A 10 40.01 73.16 20.22
CA LYS A 10 41.08 73.86 20.92
C LYS A 10 42.05 72.85 21.54
N ALA A 11 43.30 72.90 21.13
CA ALA A 11 44.39 72.17 21.76
C ALA A 11 45.10 73.09 22.78
N TYR A 12 45.41 72.54 23.95
CA TYR A 12 46.06 73.23 25.06
C TYR A 12 47.45 72.61 25.29
N LEU A 13 48.47 73.44 25.49
CA LEU A 13 49.78 72.93 25.86
C LEU A 13 49.79 72.56 27.35
N HIS A 14 50.01 71.29 27.68
CA HIS A 14 49.83 70.77 29.05
C HIS A 14 50.71 71.47 30.10
N ALA A 15 51.91 71.92 29.70
CA ALA A 15 52.84 72.65 30.58
C ALA A 15 52.54 74.17 30.68
N ALA A 16 51.63 74.72 29.86
CA ALA A 16 51.27 76.14 29.86
C ALA A 16 49.82 76.34 29.34
N PRO A 17 48.79 76.19 30.20
CA PRO A 17 47.38 76.18 29.79
C PRO A 17 46.87 77.46 29.11
N SER A 18 47.60 78.58 29.24
CA SER A 18 47.33 79.85 28.55
C SER A 18 47.72 79.84 27.06
N VAL A 19 48.54 78.89 26.61
CA VAL A 19 48.90 78.71 25.20
C VAL A 19 47.87 77.79 24.54
N THR A 20 47.05 78.35 23.66
CA THR A 20 46.01 77.60 22.93
C THR A 20 46.17 77.75 21.42
N GLN A 21 46.09 76.62 20.70
CA GLN A 21 45.97 76.60 19.25
C GLN A 21 44.55 76.14 18.91
N SER A 22 43.83 76.96 18.13
CA SER A 22 42.47 76.65 17.69
C SER A 22 42.48 76.19 16.23
N TYR A 23 41.93 75.01 15.95
CA TYR A 23 41.74 74.50 14.60
C TYR A 23 40.25 74.53 14.26
N ALA A 24 39.87 75.25 13.20
CA ALA A 24 38.52 75.18 12.67
C ALA A 24 38.39 73.93 11.78
N VAL A 25 37.61 72.95 12.22
CA VAL A 25 37.31 71.75 11.44
C VAL A 25 35.93 71.89 10.83
N SER A 26 35.86 71.83 9.49
CA SER A 26 34.58 71.80 8.79
C SER A 26 33.96 70.42 8.94
N LEU A 27 32.71 70.36 9.42
CA LEU A 27 31.94 69.12 9.39
C LEU A 27 31.46 68.89 7.96
N ILE A 28 31.89 67.78 7.37
CA ILE A 28 31.51 67.33 6.03
C ILE A 28 30.76 66.01 6.12
N TYR A 29 29.83 65.77 5.20
CA TYR A 29 29.18 64.46 5.10
C TYR A 29 30.16 63.42 4.55
N PRO A 30 30.12 62.16 5.02
CA PRO A 30 30.89 61.08 4.41
C PRO A 30 30.34 60.75 3.02
N VAL A 31 31.14 60.04 2.22
CA VAL A 31 30.63 59.29 1.07
C VAL A 31 29.89 58.06 1.64
N PRO A 32 28.61 57.83 1.32
CA PRO A 32 27.86 56.70 1.84
C PRO A 32 28.29 55.40 1.15
N THR A 33 28.13 54.26 1.81
CA THR A 33 28.35 52.94 1.20
C THR A 33 27.12 52.06 1.40
N VAL A 34 26.64 51.42 0.34
CA VAL A 34 25.63 50.36 0.42
C VAL A 34 26.35 49.03 0.59
N SER A 35 26.01 48.26 1.63
CA SER A 35 26.60 46.95 1.90
C SER A 35 25.64 45.79 1.59
N SER A 36 24.33 46.01 1.73
CA SER A 36 23.29 45.03 1.41
C SER A 36 21.93 45.70 1.16
N THR A 37 20.96 44.91 0.73
CA THR A 37 19.55 45.23 0.91
C THR A 37 18.86 44.09 1.65
N ALA A 38 17.69 44.35 2.23
CA ALA A 38 16.86 43.31 2.84
C ALA A 38 16.21 42.35 1.82
N ILE A 39 16.52 42.49 0.52
CA ILE A 39 16.00 41.66 -0.56
C ILE A 39 17.19 40.89 -1.16
N PRO A 40 17.34 39.58 -0.90
CA PRO A 40 18.51 38.83 -1.34
C PRO A 40 18.69 38.81 -2.87
N GLN A 41 17.59 38.74 -3.62
CA GLN A 41 17.51 38.79 -5.08
C GLN A 41 16.24 39.56 -5.45
N VAL A 42 16.29 40.44 -6.46
CA VAL A 42 15.09 41.18 -6.91
C VAL A 42 14.48 40.56 -8.18
N GLU A 43 13.16 40.60 -8.31
CA GLU A 43 12.41 40.08 -9.46
C GLU A 43 12.16 41.16 -10.51
N ALA A 44 12.44 40.85 -11.79
CA ALA A 44 12.16 41.74 -12.90
C ALA A 44 10.65 42.02 -13.03
N GLY A 45 10.29 43.30 -13.17
CA GLY A 45 8.90 43.76 -13.24
C GLY A 45 8.23 44.01 -11.87
N PHE A 46 8.85 43.56 -10.78
CA PHE A 46 8.31 43.77 -9.43
C PHE A 46 8.72 45.13 -8.86
N THR A 47 7.85 45.74 -8.04
CA THR A 47 8.18 46.99 -7.32
C THR A 47 8.16 46.76 -5.82
N TYR A 48 9.34 46.80 -5.20
CA TYR A 48 9.50 46.61 -3.76
C TYR A 48 9.30 47.94 -3.04
N THR A 49 8.16 48.09 -2.37
CA THR A 49 7.85 49.26 -1.53
C THR A 49 8.52 49.14 -0.16
N ASN A 50 9.10 50.24 0.34
CA ASN A 50 9.79 50.32 1.64
C ASN A 50 10.98 49.35 1.81
N ALA A 51 11.57 48.88 0.70
CA ALA A 51 12.75 48.04 0.68
C ALA A 51 13.89 48.67 1.49
N ASN A 52 14.42 47.95 2.48
CA ASN A 52 15.51 48.46 3.30
C ASN A 52 16.85 48.30 2.58
N VAL A 53 17.58 49.39 2.42
CA VAL A 53 18.95 49.43 1.88
C VAL A 53 19.87 49.76 3.05
N SER A 54 20.73 48.80 3.36
CA SER A 54 21.61 48.85 4.53
C SER A 54 23.05 49.15 4.10
N GLY A 55 23.79 49.79 4.98
CA GLY A 55 25.05 50.42 4.64
C GLY A 55 25.68 51.13 5.82
N VAL A 56 26.55 52.09 5.52
CA VAL A 56 27.17 52.97 6.51
C VAL A 56 27.30 54.38 5.94
N GLY A 57 27.05 55.39 6.76
CA GLY A 57 27.25 56.79 6.40
C GLY A 57 26.08 57.42 5.67
N PHE A 58 24.88 56.87 5.77
CA PHE A 58 23.67 57.54 5.31
C PHE A 58 23.31 58.71 6.23
N VAL A 59 22.66 59.73 5.69
CA VAL A 59 22.22 60.93 6.40
C VAL A 59 20.87 61.41 5.89
N SER A 60 20.17 62.22 6.67
CA SER A 60 18.95 62.89 6.18
C SER A 60 19.29 63.71 4.92
N GLY A 61 18.67 63.34 3.79
CA GLY A 61 18.99 63.84 2.45
C GLY A 61 19.79 62.88 1.55
N THR A 62 20.16 61.68 2.00
CA THR A 62 20.70 60.62 1.12
C THR A 62 19.69 60.24 0.05
N VAL A 63 20.16 60.13 -1.20
CA VAL A 63 19.38 59.61 -2.33
C VAL A 63 20.04 58.33 -2.82
N VAL A 64 19.29 57.23 -2.83
CA VAL A 64 19.67 56.00 -3.51
C VAL A 64 19.20 56.09 -4.96
N SER A 65 20.04 55.64 -5.89
CA SER A 65 19.69 55.49 -7.31
C SER A 65 19.83 54.05 -7.76
N ALA A 66 18.98 53.59 -8.68
CA ALA A 66 19.08 52.29 -9.34
C ALA A 66 19.40 52.50 -10.82
N ASN A 67 20.49 51.91 -11.31
CA ASN A 67 21.04 52.14 -12.65
C ASN A 67 21.13 53.63 -13.03
N GLY A 68 21.48 54.48 -12.05
CA GLY A 68 21.58 55.94 -12.21
C GLY A 68 20.27 56.72 -12.08
N THR A 69 19.11 56.07 -12.01
CA THR A 69 17.81 56.72 -11.80
C THR A 69 17.56 56.94 -10.29
N PRO A 70 17.36 58.19 -9.81
CA PRO A 70 17.05 58.45 -8.41
C PRO A 70 15.75 57.79 -7.93
N LEU A 71 15.82 57.12 -6.78
CA LEU A 71 14.66 56.52 -6.10
C LEU A 71 14.10 57.45 -5.04
N LYS A 72 12.83 57.26 -4.68
CA LYS A 72 12.28 57.86 -3.47
C LYS A 72 12.92 57.18 -2.25
N THR A 73 13.80 57.89 -1.57
CA THR A 73 14.53 57.43 -0.37
C THR A 73 13.96 58.11 0.89
N THR A 74 13.66 57.30 1.90
CA THR A 74 13.30 57.74 3.25
C THR A 74 14.43 57.34 4.19
N TYR A 75 15.12 58.34 4.75
CA TYR A 75 16.17 58.11 5.74
C TYR A 75 15.57 57.55 7.03
N LYS A 76 16.15 56.46 7.57
CA LYS A 76 15.85 55.96 8.92
C LYS A 76 16.94 56.40 9.89
N ASP A 77 18.16 55.94 9.65
CA ASP A 77 19.33 56.21 10.48
C ASP A 77 20.64 56.12 9.67
N TRP A 78 21.78 56.14 10.37
CA TRP A 78 23.12 56.16 9.78
C TRP A 78 23.46 54.93 8.93
N ASN A 79 22.84 53.78 9.24
CA ASN A 79 23.07 52.51 8.58
C ASN A 79 21.94 52.14 7.61
N ASP A 80 20.74 52.68 7.79
CA ASP A 80 19.56 52.28 7.03
C ASP A 80 18.79 53.42 6.35
N VAL A 81 18.44 53.18 5.08
CA VAL A 81 17.43 53.97 4.36
C VAL A 81 16.41 53.02 3.71
N SER A 82 15.13 53.40 3.69
CA SER A 82 14.14 52.67 2.90
C SER A 82 13.91 53.33 1.54
N VAL A 83 13.72 52.51 0.52
CA VAL A 83 13.44 52.96 -0.86
C VAL A 83 12.16 52.33 -1.39
N THR A 84 11.56 52.95 -2.40
CA THR A 84 10.69 52.21 -3.34
C THR A 84 11.54 51.83 -4.54
N LEU A 85 11.74 50.52 -4.75
CA LEU A 85 12.61 49.97 -5.78
C LEU A 85 11.77 49.31 -6.89
N PRO A 86 11.43 50.04 -7.97
CA PRO A 86 10.87 49.44 -9.17
C PRO A 86 11.99 48.74 -9.95
N VAL A 87 11.80 47.46 -10.26
CA VAL A 87 12.71 46.70 -11.12
C VAL A 87 12.09 46.62 -12.52
N PRO A 88 12.79 47.06 -13.58
CA PRO A 88 12.28 46.95 -14.95
C PRO A 88 11.89 45.51 -15.33
N GLY A 89 10.85 45.35 -16.15
CA GLY A 89 10.34 44.03 -16.58
C GLY A 89 11.32 43.22 -17.43
N ASP A 90 12.32 43.89 -18.02
CA ASP A 90 13.39 43.37 -18.85
C ASP A 90 14.75 43.29 -18.12
N ALA A 91 14.80 43.63 -16.82
CA ALA A 91 16.03 43.58 -16.04
C ALA A 91 16.59 42.15 -15.93
N SER A 92 17.89 42.00 -16.14
CA SER A 92 18.59 40.72 -16.01
C SER A 92 20.00 40.92 -15.46
N GLY A 93 20.54 39.88 -14.79
CA GLY A 93 21.86 39.93 -14.18
C GLY A 93 21.86 40.72 -12.87
N VAL A 94 22.17 42.02 -12.91
CA VAL A 94 22.29 42.87 -11.70
C VAL A 94 21.71 44.27 -11.90
N LEU A 95 21.07 44.77 -10.85
CA LEU A 95 20.59 46.14 -10.69
C LEU A 95 21.60 46.92 -9.84
N SER A 96 22.25 47.93 -10.42
CA SER A 96 23.31 48.68 -9.74
C SER A 96 22.72 49.76 -8.84
N LEU A 97 22.78 49.56 -7.52
CA LEU A 97 22.32 50.52 -6.52
C LEU A 97 23.47 51.42 -6.06
N LYS A 98 23.23 52.73 -6.02
CA LYS A 98 24.24 53.72 -5.62
C LYS A 98 23.63 54.81 -4.74
N ALA A 99 24.08 54.88 -3.49
CA ALA A 99 23.72 55.95 -2.56
C ALA A 99 24.56 57.21 -2.80
N THR A 100 23.96 58.38 -2.63
CA THR A 100 24.61 59.69 -2.78
C THR A 100 24.20 60.61 -1.63
N ASN A 101 25.20 61.18 -0.94
CA ASN A 101 24.98 62.16 0.12
C ASN A 101 25.10 63.61 -0.40
N PRO A 102 24.35 64.56 0.17
CA PRO A 102 24.42 65.97 -0.21
C PRO A 102 25.74 66.63 0.24
N SER A 103 26.11 67.73 -0.43
CA SER A 103 27.24 68.59 -0.05
C SER A 103 26.98 69.43 1.21
N PRO A 104 27.99 69.84 2.00
CA PRO A 104 29.43 69.77 1.74
C PRO A 104 30.08 68.44 2.19
N GLY A 105 31.16 68.05 1.51
CA GLY A 105 31.59 66.66 1.45
C GLY A 105 30.60 65.87 0.60
N GLY A 106 30.11 64.76 1.13
CA GLY A 106 29.11 63.92 0.49
C GLY A 106 29.63 63.34 -0.83
N GLY A 107 28.73 63.17 -1.79
CA GLY A 107 29.02 62.53 -3.06
C GLY A 107 28.48 61.10 -3.15
N ALA A 108 28.70 60.48 -4.31
CA ALA A 108 28.13 59.18 -4.67
C ALA A 108 29.08 58.04 -4.27
N GLY A 109 28.55 57.05 -3.55
CA GLY A 109 29.27 55.88 -3.06
C GLY A 109 29.72 54.90 -4.14
N ALA A 110 30.28 53.77 -3.70
CA ALA A 110 30.43 52.61 -4.58
C ALA A 110 29.05 52.08 -5.02
N SER A 111 29.00 51.48 -6.21
CA SER A 111 27.83 50.74 -6.66
C SER A 111 27.76 49.38 -5.96
N TYR A 112 26.60 49.05 -5.40
CA TYR A 112 26.25 47.72 -4.94
C TYR A 112 25.44 47.01 -6.04
N ASN A 113 25.87 45.81 -6.45
CA ASN A 113 25.19 45.03 -7.47
C ASN A 113 24.12 44.15 -6.83
N GLN A 114 22.88 44.64 -6.79
CA GLN A 114 21.72 43.87 -6.35
C GLN A 114 21.36 42.85 -7.44
N PRO A 115 21.46 41.53 -7.22
CA PRO A 115 21.23 40.58 -8.31
C PRO A 115 19.74 40.46 -8.66
N VAL A 116 19.46 40.24 -9.95
CA VAL A 116 18.11 40.10 -10.51
C VAL A 116 17.88 38.64 -10.88
N GLN A 117 16.92 37.98 -10.24
CA GLN A 117 16.61 36.58 -10.52
C GLN A 117 15.64 36.49 -11.72
N PRO A 118 15.97 35.72 -12.77
CA PRO A 118 15.03 35.47 -13.86
C PRO A 118 13.93 34.51 -13.40
N ALA A 119 12.68 34.96 -13.46
CA ALA A 119 11.53 34.09 -13.25
C ALA A 119 11.28 33.21 -14.48
N SER A 120 10.91 31.95 -14.26
CA SER A 120 10.57 31.01 -15.33
C SER A 120 9.45 30.05 -14.92
N ILE A 121 8.67 29.58 -15.89
CA ILE A 121 7.59 28.62 -15.67
C ILE A 121 7.89 27.34 -16.44
N ALA A 122 8.02 26.22 -15.73
CA ALA A 122 7.98 24.90 -16.33
C ALA A 122 6.54 24.37 -16.27
N LEU A 123 6.02 23.92 -17.42
CA LEU A 123 4.69 23.30 -17.51
C LEU A 123 4.80 21.78 -17.63
N THR A 124 3.95 21.08 -16.89
CA THR A 124 3.70 19.64 -17.09
C THR A 124 2.20 19.40 -17.24
N ALA A 125 1.84 18.37 -17.97
CA ALA A 125 0.48 17.87 -18.10
C ALA A 125 0.46 16.41 -17.63
N LYS A 126 -0.51 16.05 -16.79
CA LYS A 126 -0.75 14.65 -16.42
C LYS A 126 -2.18 14.25 -16.72
N ASP A 127 -2.33 13.10 -17.34
CA ASP A 127 -3.61 12.39 -17.45
C ASP A 127 -3.97 11.73 -16.11
N ALA A 128 -5.19 11.20 -16.00
CA ALA A 128 -5.73 10.65 -14.75
C ALA A 128 -4.96 9.43 -14.19
N ASP A 129 -4.12 8.78 -15.00
CA ASP A 129 -3.21 7.69 -14.62
C ASP A 129 -1.81 8.17 -14.18
N GLY A 130 -1.56 9.48 -14.18
CA GLY A 130 -0.29 10.08 -13.76
C GLY A 130 0.80 10.15 -14.83
N THR A 131 0.56 9.64 -16.04
CA THR A 131 1.53 9.70 -17.15
C THR A 131 1.57 11.09 -17.80
N ASN A 132 2.72 11.45 -18.40
CA ASN A 132 2.98 12.77 -19.02
C ASN A 132 2.91 12.62 -20.55
N THR A 133 1.86 13.14 -21.19
CA THR A 133 1.37 12.54 -22.45
C THR A 133 1.38 13.43 -23.69
N GLY A 134 1.62 14.75 -23.59
CA GLY A 134 1.65 15.67 -24.74
C GLY A 134 0.36 15.73 -25.59
N THR A 135 -0.70 15.09 -25.11
CA THR A 135 -1.94 14.80 -25.82
C THR A 135 -3.11 14.83 -24.84
N ALA A 136 -4.33 15.00 -25.33
CA ALA A 136 -5.52 15.03 -24.47
C ALA A 136 -6.70 14.33 -25.17
N ARG A 137 -7.37 13.39 -24.49
CA ARG A 137 -8.50 12.66 -25.06
C ARG A 137 -9.80 13.46 -24.91
N LEU A 138 -10.60 13.55 -25.98
CA LEU A 138 -11.89 14.24 -25.92
C LEU A 138 -12.78 13.70 -24.78
N GLY A 139 -13.37 14.61 -24.00
CA GLY A 139 -14.20 14.28 -22.83
C GLY A 139 -13.44 13.83 -21.57
N VAL A 140 -12.11 13.79 -21.57
CA VAL A 140 -11.29 13.46 -20.40
C VAL A 140 -10.48 14.69 -19.98
N THR A 141 -10.61 15.13 -18.73
CA THR A 141 -9.88 16.30 -18.22
C THR A 141 -8.39 16.00 -18.03
N VAL A 142 -7.55 16.98 -18.35
CA VAL A 142 -6.09 16.92 -18.16
C VAL A 142 -5.69 17.94 -17.09
N LYS A 143 -4.90 17.52 -16.10
CA LYS A 143 -4.42 18.43 -15.05
C LYS A 143 -3.09 19.03 -15.49
N MET A 144 -3.09 20.34 -15.71
CA MET A 144 -1.88 21.12 -15.97
C MET A 144 -1.28 21.57 -14.64
N ALA A 145 0.04 21.47 -14.52
CA ALA A 145 0.78 21.97 -13.37
C ALA A 145 1.88 22.93 -13.85
N ALA A 146 1.91 24.12 -13.24
CA ALA A 146 2.94 25.12 -13.46
C ALA A 146 3.90 25.16 -12.26
N VAL A 147 5.18 24.89 -12.51
CA VAL A 147 6.25 25.06 -11.53
C VAL A 147 6.91 26.40 -11.81
N VAL A 148 6.68 27.38 -10.93
CA VAL A 148 7.20 28.75 -11.04
C VAL A 148 8.49 28.88 -10.23
N THR A 149 9.62 29.01 -10.91
CA THR A 149 10.93 29.28 -10.30
C THR A 149 11.30 30.75 -10.47
N GLY A 150 12.05 31.31 -9.53
CA GLY A 150 12.58 32.69 -9.63
C GLY A 150 11.58 33.86 -9.50
N SER A 151 10.32 33.61 -9.13
CA SER A 151 9.34 34.65 -8.74
C SER A 151 8.86 34.47 -7.31
N VAL A 152 8.53 35.58 -6.63
CA VAL A 152 7.95 35.62 -5.28
C VAL A 152 6.47 35.22 -5.26
N THR A 153 5.72 35.50 -6.33
CA THR A 153 4.32 35.06 -6.47
C THR A 153 4.25 33.82 -7.34
N LYS A 154 3.80 32.68 -6.79
CA LYS A 154 3.68 31.42 -7.55
C LYS A 154 2.38 31.31 -8.38
N THR A 155 1.55 32.35 -8.36
CA THR A 155 0.26 32.40 -9.08
C THR A 155 0.48 32.63 -10.56
N VAL A 156 -0.23 31.85 -11.38
CA VAL A 156 -0.23 31.99 -12.84
C VAL A 156 -1.65 32.12 -13.37
N ASP A 157 -1.81 32.99 -14.36
CA ASP A 157 -3.03 33.12 -15.13
C ASP A 157 -3.01 32.10 -16.28
N TRP A 158 -4.00 31.22 -16.29
CA TRP A 158 -4.18 30.21 -17.32
C TRP A 158 -4.96 30.77 -18.50
N SER A 159 -4.43 30.56 -19.70
CA SER A 159 -5.05 30.94 -20.96
C SER A 159 -4.96 29.78 -21.96
N LEU A 160 -5.96 29.70 -22.85
CA LEU A 160 -6.09 28.63 -23.82
C LEU A 160 -6.12 29.22 -25.24
N THR A 161 -5.33 28.65 -26.14
CA THR A 161 -5.46 28.87 -27.59
C THR A 161 -5.76 27.53 -28.25
N GLY A 162 -7.00 27.35 -28.69
CA GLY A 162 -7.53 26.06 -29.17
C GLY A 162 -8.95 25.81 -28.64
N ALA A 163 -9.48 24.62 -28.87
CA ALA A 163 -10.83 24.26 -28.41
C ALA A 163 -10.84 23.70 -26.96
N GLY A 164 -12.00 23.75 -26.32
CA GLY A 164 -12.19 23.35 -24.92
C GLY A 164 -12.18 24.56 -23.97
N SER A 165 -11.94 24.31 -22.69
CA SER A 165 -11.79 25.35 -21.67
C SER A 165 -10.70 24.99 -20.67
N ILE A 166 -10.12 25.98 -19.99
CA ILE A 166 -9.20 25.77 -18.86
C ILE A 166 -9.70 26.53 -17.64
N SER A 167 -9.66 25.89 -16.46
CA SER A 167 -10.00 26.54 -15.19
C SER A 167 -8.86 27.43 -14.69
N SER A 168 -9.18 28.33 -13.75
CA SER A 168 -8.18 29.07 -12.96
C SER A 168 -7.25 28.14 -12.15
N SER A 169 -7.66 26.91 -11.88
CA SER A 169 -6.87 25.86 -11.22
C SER A 169 -6.04 25.00 -12.17
N GLY A 170 -5.93 25.33 -13.46
CA GLY A 170 -5.13 24.59 -14.43
C GLY A 170 -5.73 23.27 -14.91
N VAL A 171 -7.03 23.03 -14.71
CA VAL A 171 -7.71 21.85 -15.27
C VAL A 171 -8.17 22.18 -16.68
N TYR A 172 -7.56 21.54 -17.67
CA TYR A 172 -7.98 21.62 -19.06
C TYR A 172 -9.10 20.60 -19.33
N THR A 173 -10.20 21.07 -19.90
CA THR A 173 -11.37 20.28 -20.30
C THR A 173 -11.47 20.29 -21.83
N PRO A 174 -11.08 19.19 -22.51
CA PRO A 174 -11.27 19.02 -23.94
C PRO A 174 -12.75 19.10 -24.34
N PRO A 175 -13.05 19.56 -25.57
CA PRO A 175 -14.42 19.53 -26.08
C PRO A 175 -14.96 18.10 -26.22
N ALA A 176 -16.28 17.94 -26.20
CA ALA A 176 -16.94 16.63 -26.36
C ALA A 176 -16.91 16.08 -27.81
N THR A 177 -16.48 16.90 -28.78
CA THR A 177 -16.35 16.54 -30.20
C THR A 177 -15.08 17.13 -30.78
N MET A 178 -14.51 16.50 -31.80
CA MET A 178 -13.24 16.94 -32.40
C MET A 178 -13.44 18.28 -33.14
N PRO A 179 -12.71 19.36 -32.77
CA PRO A 179 -12.72 20.62 -33.51
C PRO A 179 -11.96 20.51 -34.85
N GLU A 180 -12.05 21.55 -35.69
CA GLU A 180 -11.32 21.62 -36.98
C GLU A 180 -9.79 21.55 -36.83
N SER A 181 -9.25 22.03 -35.70
CA SER A 181 -7.83 21.92 -35.36
C SER A 181 -7.65 21.13 -34.07
N SER A 182 -6.93 20.01 -34.13
CA SER A 182 -6.56 19.21 -32.96
C SER A 182 -5.44 19.83 -32.13
N ALA A 183 -4.81 20.93 -32.57
CA ALA A 183 -3.73 21.57 -31.82
C ALA A 183 -4.31 22.50 -30.74
N VAL A 184 -3.87 22.30 -29.51
CA VAL A 184 -4.24 23.11 -28.34
C VAL A 184 -2.97 23.59 -27.67
N ILE A 185 -2.91 24.88 -27.34
CA ILE A 185 -1.81 25.48 -26.59
C ILE A 185 -2.38 26.00 -25.27
N VAL A 186 -1.98 25.36 -24.18
CA VAL A 186 -2.21 25.89 -22.84
C VAL A 186 -1.05 26.81 -22.50
N LYS A 187 -1.34 28.09 -22.26
CA LYS A 187 -0.35 29.08 -21.85
C LYS A 187 -0.61 29.51 -20.42
N SER A 188 0.37 29.27 -19.55
CA SER A 188 0.45 29.91 -18.23
C SER A 188 1.26 31.20 -18.34
N THR A 189 0.74 32.28 -17.78
CA THR A 189 1.44 33.56 -17.67
C THR A 189 1.58 33.90 -16.19
N LEU A 190 2.75 34.36 -15.76
CA LEU A 190 2.98 34.72 -14.36
C LEU A 190 2.16 35.97 -14.01
N SER A 191 1.27 35.90 -13.02
CA SER A 191 0.32 36.98 -12.74
C SER A 191 1.01 38.28 -12.27
N SER A 192 2.23 38.21 -11.73
CA SER A 192 3.06 39.39 -11.39
C SER A 192 3.81 40.01 -12.56
N ASN A 193 4.14 39.22 -13.59
CA ASN A 193 4.93 39.68 -14.75
C ASN A 193 4.48 38.97 -16.03
N SER A 194 3.68 39.67 -16.82
CA SER A 194 3.10 39.15 -18.07
C SER A 194 4.12 38.86 -19.18
N ALA A 195 5.37 39.29 -19.07
CA ALA A 195 6.45 38.87 -19.96
C ALA A 195 6.91 37.43 -19.69
N VAL A 196 6.74 36.94 -18.46
CA VAL A 196 7.12 35.58 -18.06
C VAL A 196 5.94 34.64 -18.33
N SER A 197 6.07 33.85 -19.38
CA SER A 197 5.04 32.86 -19.73
C SER A 197 5.65 31.61 -20.35
N SER A 198 4.90 30.51 -20.24
CA SER A 198 5.27 29.21 -20.80
C SER A 198 4.05 28.60 -21.48
N SER A 199 4.28 27.79 -22.50
CA SER A 199 3.23 27.19 -23.33
C SER A 199 3.46 25.70 -23.47
N TYR A 200 2.44 24.92 -23.14
CA TYR A 200 2.44 23.47 -23.29
C TYR A 200 1.50 23.11 -24.44
N HIS A 201 2.03 22.37 -25.41
CA HIS A 201 1.32 21.96 -26.61
C HIS A 201 0.67 20.60 -26.37
N LEU A 202 -0.64 20.53 -26.58
CA LEU A 202 -1.45 19.31 -26.53
C LEU A 202 -2.00 19.02 -27.92
N ALA A 203 -1.93 17.76 -28.37
CA ALA A 203 -2.75 17.30 -29.48
C ALA A 203 -4.01 16.58 -28.97
N LEU A 204 -5.18 17.06 -29.39
CA LEU A 204 -6.46 16.42 -29.13
C LEU A 204 -6.54 15.07 -29.86
N LEU A 205 -6.92 14.04 -29.12
CA LEU A 205 -7.11 12.68 -29.61
C LEU A 205 -8.55 12.24 -29.41
N ASN A 206 -9.14 11.61 -30.42
CA ASN A 206 -10.38 10.86 -30.22
C ASN A 206 -10.14 9.69 -29.24
N PRO A 207 -11.10 9.35 -28.36
CA PRO A 207 -11.01 8.17 -27.51
C PRO A 207 -11.05 6.89 -28.37
N THR A 208 -10.44 5.80 -27.91
CA THR A 208 -10.63 4.48 -28.54
C THR A 208 -12.08 4.03 -28.31
N PRO A 209 -12.86 3.74 -29.35
CA PRO A 209 -14.26 3.35 -29.20
C PRO A 209 -14.37 1.91 -28.65
N VAL A 210 -15.36 1.66 -27.81
CA VAL A 210 -15.66 0.33 -27.27
C VAL A 210 -17.09 -0.04 -27.65
N ILE A 211 -17.28 -1.25 -28.18
CA ILE A 211 -18.60 -1.83 -28.45
C ILE A 211 -18.88 -2.85 -27.35
N ASN A 212 -19.97 -2.68 -26.61
CA ASN A 212 -20.37 -3.57 -25.52
C ASN A 212 -21.37 -4.63 -26.00
N SER A 213 -22.23 -4.28 -26.97
CA SER A 213 -23.21 -5.22 -27.54
C SER A 213 -23.66 -4.80 -28.95
N MET A 214 -24.26 -5.75 -29.67
CA MET A 214 -24.91 -5.52 -30.96
C MET A 214 -26.31 -6.14 -30.99
N SER A 215 -27.23 -5.52 -31.71
CA SER A 215 -28.58 -6.03 -31.96
C SER A 215 -28.98 -5.83 -33.43
N PRO A 216 -29.44 -6.90 -34.13
CA PRO A 216 -29.50 -8.29 -33.69
C PRO A 216 -28.09 -8.87 -33.42
N LEU A 217 -27.99 -9.85 -32.52
CA LEU A 217 -26.70 -10.45 -32.18
C LEU A 217 -26.13 -11.23 -33.37
N ASN A 218 -26.91 -12.10 -34.01
CA ASN A 218 -26.51 -12.84 -35.20
C ASN A 218 -27.10 -12.21 -36.48
N VAL A 219 -26.34 -12.23 -37.57
CA VAL A 219 -26.70 -11.56 -38.83
C VAL A 219 -26.81 -12.57 -39.98
N PRO A 220 -27.91 -12.59 -40.76
CA PRO A 220 -28.09 -13.54 -41.85
C PRO A 220 -27.23 -13.22 -43.09
N VAL A 221 -26.78 -14.27 -43.77
CA VAL A 221 -26.05 -14.12 -45.05
C VAL A 221 -26.98 -13.87 -46.24
N GLY A 222 -26.45 -13.25 -47.28
CA GLY A 222 -27.19 -12.92 -48.52
C GLY A 222 -28.03 -11.63 -48.43
N ALA A 223 -27.85 -10.84 -47.38
CA ALA A 223 -28.72 -9.73 -47.03
C ALA A 223 -27.95 -8.50 -46.51
N THR A 224 -28.55 -7.31 -46.71
CA THR A 224 -28.20 -6.11 -45.94
C THR A 224 -29.07 -6.05 -44.69
N THR A 225 -28.44 -6.00 -43.52
CA THR A 225 -29.09 -5.95 -42.21
C THR A 225 -28.69 -4.69 -41.46
N SER A 226 -29.67 -4.01 -40.87
CA SER A 226 -29.45 -2.90 -39.96
C SER A 226 -29.04 -3.42 -38.59
N VAL A 227 -27.81 -3.14 -38.16
CA VAL A 227 -27.25 -3.55 -36.86
C VAL A 227 -27.03 -2.32 -36.01
N THR A 228 -27.62 -2.29 -34.82
CA THR A 228 -27.37 -1.28 -33.79
C THR A 228 -26.25 -1.77 -32.88
N LEU A 229 -25.18 -0.99 -32.79
CA LEU A 229 -24.06 -1.18 -31.87
C LEU A 229 -24.24 -0.25 -30.67
N THR A 230 -24.12 -0.81 -29.47
CA THR A 230 -24.22 -0.08 -28.19
C THR A 230 -22.88 -0.19 -27.47
N GLY A 231 -22.38 0.92 -26.92
CA GLY A 231 -21.07 0.97 -26.30
C GLY A 231 -20.75 2.35 -25.74
N HIS A 232 -19.48 2.76 -25.79
CA HIS A 232 -19.05 4.09 -25.35
C HIS A 232 -17.83 4.61 -26.11
N GLY A 233 -17.61 5.92 -26.04
CA GLY A 233 -16.50 6.59 -26.71
C GLY A 233 -16.67 6.70 -28.22
N PHE A 234 -17.90 6.63 -28.74
CA PHE A 234 -18.16 6.89 -30.16
C PHE A 234 -18.14 8.40 -30.45
N VAL A 235 -17.60 8.81 -31.59
CA VAL A 235 -17.60 10.23 -32.02
C VAL A 235 -18.19 10.38 -33.44
N PRO A 236 -18.65 11.58 -33.84
CA PRO A 236 -19.02 11.86 -35.22
C PRO A 236 -17.89 11.51 -36.20
N GLY A 237 -18.21 10.85 -37.31
CA GLY A 237 -17.22 10.34 -38.27
C GLY A 237 -16.64 8.96 -37.94
N ILE A 238 -17.13 8.29 -36.90
CA ILE A 238 -16.80 6.89 -36.61
C ILE A 238 -17.09 5.97 -37.81
N ALA A 239 -16.14 5.11 -38.13
CA ALA A 239 -16.28 4.01 -39.06
C ALA A 239 -16.44 2.70 -38.28
N VAL A 240 -17.08 1.71 -38.90
CA VAL A 240 -17.03 0.31 -38.43
C VAL A 240 -16.39 -0.51 -39.54
N VAL A 241 -15.44 -1.35 -39.16
CA VAL A 241 -14.85 -2.36 -40.04
C VAL A 241 -15.34 -3.74 -39.63
N SER A 242 -15.55 -4.58 -40.63
CA SER A 242 -15.96 -5.96 -40.49
C SER A 242 -14.93 -6.88 -41.16
N ASN A 243 -14.72 -8.06 -40.58
CA ASN A 243 -13.94 -9.12 -41.22
C ASN A 243 -14.76 -9.92 -42.27
N LEU A 244 -16.10 -9.80 -42.28
CA LEU A 244 -17.00 -10.56 -43.14
C LEU A 244 -18.06 -9.64 -43.76
N GLY A 245 -18.10 -9.60 -45.09
CA GLY A 245 -19.02 -8.74 -45.83
C GLY A 245 -18.61 -7.26 -45.84
N THR A 246 -19.55 -6.38 -46.19
CA THR A 246 -19.30 -4.96 -46.42
C THR A 246 -20.23 -4.07 -45.58
N ILE A 247 -19.66 -3.06 -44.95
CA ILE A 247 -20.41 -2.00 -44.28
C ILE A 247 -20.81 -0.97 -45.35
N ALA A 248 -22.09 -0.95 -45.70
CA ALA A 248 -22.64 -0.04 -46.72
C ALA A 248 -22.76 1.41 -46.19
N SER A 249 -23.05 1.56 -44.90
CA SER A 249 -23.03 2.85 -44.21
C SER A 249 -22.86 2.70 -42.70
N THR A 250 -22.21 3.68 -42.07
CA THR A 250 -22.14 3.85 -40.62
C THR A 250 -22.82 5.15 -40.26
N THR A 251 -23.83 5.09 -39.39
CA THR A 251 -24.60 6.26 -38.91
C THR A 251 -24.36 6.42 -37.42
N TYR A 252 -23.58 7.43 -37.03
CA TYR A 252 -23.49 7.88 -35.65
C TYR A 252 -24.87 8.34 -35.14
N LYS A 253 -25.27 7.88 -33.95
CA LYS A 253 -26.51 8.33 -33.28
C LYS A 253 -26.21 9.10 -31.99
N SER A 254 -25.29 8.60 -31.17
CA SER A 254 -24.83 9.23 -29.94
C SER A 254 -23.45 8.69 -29.55
N ALA A 255 -22.85 9.25 -28.50
CA ALA A 255 -21.57 8.77 -27.95
C ALA A 255 -21.61 7.30 -27.45
N THR A 256 -22.80 6.71 -27.37
CA THR A 256 -23.07 5.35 -26.92
C THR A 256 -23.80 4.47 -27.94
N SER A 257 -24.22 5.01 -29.09
CA SER A 257 -24.95 4.26 -30.11
C SER A 257 -24.55 4.62 -31.55
N VAL A 258 -24.30 3.58 -32.35
CA VAL A 258 -24.00 3.65 -33.78
C VAL A 258 -24.85 2.62 -34.51
N VAL A 259 -25.43 2.97 -35.65
CA VAL A 259 -26.18 2.03 -36.51
C VAL A 259 -25.41 1.81 -37.80
N VAL A 260 -25.16 0.55 -38.16
CA VAL A 260 -24.51 0.16 -39.41
C VAL A 260 -25.44 -0.62 -40.32
N GLN A 261 -25.31 -0.43 -41.62
CA GLN A 261 -25.91 -1.32 -42.63
C GLN A 261 -24.86 -2.33 -43.07
N LEU A 262 -24.89 -3.52 -42.48
CA LEU A 262 -23.94 -4.60 -42.77
C LEU A 262 -24.54 -5.51 -43.86
N THR A 263 -23.82 -5.69 -44.97
CA THR A 263 -24.20 -6.61 -46.04
C THR A 263 -23.29 -7.83 -46.03
N LEU A 264 -23.86 -9.00 -45.74
CA LEU A 264 -23.14 -10.26 -45.79
C LEU A 264 -23.40 -10.97 -47.13
N PRO A 265 -22.38 -11.38 -47.91
CA PRO A 265 -22.59 -12.14 -49.13
C PRO A 265 -23.16 -13.53 -48.81
N ALA A 266 -23.96 -14.11 -49.70
CA ALA A 266 -24.64 -15.39 -49.48
C ALA A 266 -23.69 -16.59 -49.23
N SER A 267 -22.41 -16.45 -49.59
CA SER A 267 -21.35 -17.43 -49.37
C SER A 267 -20.50 -17.19 -48.11
N ALA A 268 -20.86 -16.23 -47.25
CA ALA A 268 -20.10 -15.97 -46.02
C ALA A 268 -20.27 -17.10 -44.99
N SER A 269 -19.22 -17.41 -44.24
CA SER A 269 -19.22 -18.43 -43.18
C SER A 269 -18.20 -18.09 -42.09
N GLY A 270 -18.49 -18.47 -40.84
CA GLY A 270 -17.60 -18.29 -39.68
C GLY A 270 -18.04 -17.20 -38.71
N THR A 271 -17.08 -16.64 -37.96
CA THR A 271 -17.34 -15.61 -36.94
C THR A 271 -17.23 -14.22 -37.54
N LEU A 272 -18.32 -13.46 -37.47
CA LEU A 272 -18.36 -12.02 -37.70
C LEU A 272 -17.63 -11.30 -36.57
N SER A 273 -16.70 -10.44 -36.93
CA SER A 273 -15.99 -9.53 -36.03
C SER A 273 -16.28 -8.11 -36.49
N LEU A 274 -16.83 -7.29 -35.59
CA LEU A 274 -17.04 -5.86 -35.80
C LEU A 274 -16.12 -5.07 -34.88
N GLN A 275 -15.36 -4.15 -35.46
CA GLN A 275 -14.53 -3.20 -34.73
C GLN A 275 -14.92 -1.79 -35.11
N ALA A 276 -15.20 -0.96 -34.10
CA ALA A 276 -15.36 0.46 -34.27
C ALA A 276 -13.99 1.13 -34.44
N LYS A 277 -13.90 2.15 -35.27
CA LYS A 277 -12.70 2.97 -35.47
C LYS A 277 -13.13 4.43 -35.53
N ASN A 278 -12.74 5.22 -34.54
CA ASN A 278 -12.92 6.66 -34.60
C ASN A 278 -11.90 7.27 -35.59
N PRO A 279 -12.17 8.46 -36.15
CA PRO A 279 -11.23 9.11 -37.06
C PRO A 279 -9.96 9.54 -36.31
N THR A 280 -8.85 9.70 -37.05
CA THR A 280 -7.62 10.33 -36.54
C THR A 280 -7.82 11.85 -36.38
N PRO A 281 -7.12 12.54 -35.46
CA PRO A 281 -6.05 12.03 -34.59
C PRO A 281 -6.55 11.17 -33.42
N GLY A 282 -5.76 10.18 -33.02
CA GLY A 282 -6.15 9.20 -32.00
C GLY A 282 -7.24 8.25 -32.50
N GLY A 283 -8.13 7.83 -31.61
CA GLY A 283 -9.38 7.16 -31.97
C GLY A 283 -9.24 5.79 -32.62
N GLY A 284 -8.13 5.08 -32.37
CA GLY A 284 -7.73 3.87 -33.09
C GLY A 284 -8.77 2.74 -33.09
N LEU A 285 -8.38 1.62 -33.71
CA LEU A 285 -9.25 0.46 -33.85
C LEU A 285 -9.61 -0.11 -32.46
N GLY A 286 -10.90 -0.12 -32.13
CA GLY A 286 -11.44 -0.66 -30.89
C GLY A 286 -11.34 -2.19 -30.82
N ALA A 287 -11.62 -2.73 -29.63
CA ALA A 287 -11.73 -4.17 -29.44
C ALA A 287 -12.81 -4.78 -30.35
N ALA A 288 -12.58 -6.02 -30.80
CA ALA A 288 -13.50 -6.74 -31.66
C ALA A 288 -14.68 -7.29 -30.85
N LEU A 289 -15.90 -6.88 -31.21
CA LEU A 289 -17.09 -7.64 -30.83
C LEU A 289 -17.26 -8.79 -31.82
N GLN A 290 -17.28 -10.02 -31.31
CA GLN A 290 -17.45 -11.23 -32.11
C GLN A 290 -18.88 -11.78 -32.02
N SER A 291 -19.40 -12.28 -33.13
CA SER A 291 -20.72 -12.95 -33.23
C SER A 291 -20.77 -13.92 -34.41
N GLY A 292 -21.80 -14.76 -34.51
CA GLY A 292 -21.97 -15.72 -35.62
C GLY A 292 -22.72 -15.13 -36.83
N VAL A 293 -22.37 -15.59 -38.04
CA VAL A 293 -23.19 -15.37 -39.26
C VAL A 293 -24.13 -16.54 -39.49
N SER A 294 -25.36 -16.27 -39.96
CA SER A 294 -26.39 -17.31 -40.16
C SER A 294 -26.40 -17.84 -41.61
N THR A 295 -26.11 -19.13 -41.80
CA THR A 295 -26.08 -19.84 -43.10
C THR A 295 -27.02 -21.04 -43.11
N LEU A 296 -27.46 -21.51 -44.30
CA LEU A 296 -28.39 -22.65 -44.48
C LEU A 296 -27.81 -23.66 -45.49
N HIS A 297 -27.82 -24.96 -45.16
CA HIS A 297 -27.28 -26.03 -46.03
C HIS A 297 -28.14 -27.30 -45.97
N ILE A 298 -28.43 -27.93 -47.13
CA ILE A 298 -29.07 -29.26 -47.21
C ILE A 298 -28.01 -30.33 -47.46
N THR A 299 -27.97 -31.35 -46.62
CA THR A 299 -27.38 -32.66 -46.96
C THR A 299 -28.47 -33.68 -47.23
N ALA A 300 -28.19 -34.64 -48.10
CA ALA A 300 -29.07 -35.76 -48.41
C ALA A 300 -28.28 -37.06 -48.40
N SER A 301 -28.89 -38.15 -47.93
CA SER A 301 -28.27 -39.47 -47.97
C SER A 301 -29.30 -40.59 -48.17
N ASN A 302 -28.94 -41.53 -49.05
CA ASN A 302 -29.53 -42.87 -49.07
C ASN A 302 -29.07 -43.67 -47.84
N SER A 303 -29.73 -44.79 -47.54
CA SER A 303 -29.37 -45.65 -46.40
C SER A 303 -27.98 -46.30 -46.47
N ASP A 304 -27.32 -46.29 -47.64
CA ASP A 304 -25.93 -46.74 -47.80
C ASP A 304 -24.91 -45.59 -47.75
N GLY A 305 -25.35 -44.39 -47.32
CA GLY A 305 -24.53 -43.20 -47.14
C GLY A 305 -24.08 -42.53 -48.45
N LYS A 306 -24.42 -43.10 -49.60
CA LYS A 306 -24.00 -42.56 -50.91
C LYS A 306 -25.12 -41.74 -51.53
N ASP A 307 -24.80 -40.47 -51.78
CA ASP A 307 -25.53 -39.65 -52.73
C ASP A 307 -25.26 -40.18 -54.15
N THR A 308 -26.18 -41.02 -54.65
CA THR A 308 -26.10 -41.64 -55.98
C THR A 308 -27.04 -41.01 -56.99
N GLY A 309 -27.77 -39.94 -56.61
CA GLY A 309 -28.92 -39.46 -57.38
C GLY A 309 -30.05 -40.47 -57.57
N THR A 310 -30.06 -41.60 -56.84
CA THR A 310 -31.06 -42.68 -56.99
C THR A 310 -31.54 -43.19 -55.64
N ALA A 311 -32.85 -43.38 -55.47
CA ALA A 311 -33.51 -43.77 -54.23
C ALA A 311 -34.21 -45.13 -54.35
N ARG A 312 -33.66 -46.17 -53.73
CA ARG A 312 -34.20 -47.55 -53.87
C ARG A 312 -35.61 -47.64 -53.27
N LEU A 313 -36.46 -48.53 -53.81
CA LEU A 313 -37.79 -48.78 -53.26
C LEU A 313 -37.70 -49.12 -51.78
N GLY A 314 -38.50 -48.44 -50.96
CA GLY A 314 -38.54 -48.63 -49.51
C GLY A 314 -37.33 -48.13 -48.74
N VAL A 315 -36.39 -47.45 -49.39
CA VAL A 315 -35.22 -46.82 -48.77
C VAL A 315 -35.45 -45.30 -48.72
N PRO A 316 -35.81 -44.73 -47.56
CA PRO A 316 -35.95 -43.29 -47.42
C PRO A 316 -34.62 -42.57 -47.71
N VAL A 317 -34.73 -41.41 -48.32
CA VAL A 317 -33.63 -40.45 -48.45
C VAL A 317 -33.82 -39.41 -47.36
N SER A 318 -32.92 -39.40 -46.39
CA SER A 318 -32.94 -38.44 -45.30
C SER A 318 -32.33 -37.13 -45.78
N LEU A 319 -33.06 -36.02 -45.62
CA LEU A 319 -32.54 -34.68 -45.86
C LEU A 319 -32.50 -33.88 -44.56
N THR A 320 -31.43 -33.14 -44.37
CA THR A 320 -31.23 -32.27 -43.20
C THR A 320 -30.85 -30.89 -43.68
N ALA A 321 -31.62 -29.89 -43.26
CA ALA A 321 -31.31 -28.48 -43.46
C ALA A 321 -30.81 -27.87 -42.14
N THR A 322 -29.50 -27.71 -41.99
CA THR A 322 -28.94 -27.03 -40.82
C THR A 322 -28.87 -25.52 -41.04
N VAL A 323 -29.24 -24.76 -40.00
CA VAL A 323 -28.96 -23.32 -39.91
C VAL A 323 -27.93 -23.06 -38.82
N ALA A 324 -26.78 -22.50 -39.19
CA ALA A 324 -25.81 -22.03 -38.21
C ALA A 324 -26.26 -20.69 -37.60
N ASN A 325 -25.92 -20.43 -36.34
CA ASN A 325 -25.96 -19.12 -35.68
C ASN A 325 -27.21 -18.26 -35.98
N SER A 326 -28.43 -18.74 -35.74
CA SER A 326 -29.66 -17.96 -35.98
C SER A 326 -30.54 -17.89 -34.74
N GLN A 327 -31.17 -16.73 -34.55
CA GLN A 327 -32.23 -16.51 -33.55
C GLN A 327 -33.64 -16.49 -34.18
N TYR A 328 -33.75 -16.77 -35.48
CA TYR A 328 -34.98 -16.62 -36.26
C TYR A 328 -35.71 -17.95 -36.44
N GLY A 329 -37.04 -17.89 -36.36
CA GLY A 329 -37.91 -19.07 -36.37
C GLY A 329 -38.11 -19.72 -37.75
N SER A 330 -38.00 -21.05 -37.72
CA SER A 330 -38.50 -22.06 -38.67
C SER A 330 -37.98 -22.07 -40.11
N ILE A 331 -37.70 -23.28 -40.58
CA ILE A 331 -37.33 -23.67 -41.94
C ILE A 331 -38.56 -24.30 -42.61
N SER A 332 -38.74 -24.04 -43.90
CA SER A 332 -39.79 -24.60 -44.74
C SER A 332 -39.19 -25.31 -45.95
N TRP A 333 -39.91 -26.32 -46.46
CA TRP A 333 -39.46 -27.16 -47.57
C TRP A 333 -40.51 -27.25 -48.68
N LYS A 334 -40.05 -27.62 -49.89
CA LYS A 334 -40.88 -27.83 -51.08
C LYS A 334 -40.40 -29.05 -51.87
N LEU A 335 -41.32 -29.97 -52.20
CA LEU A 335 -41.09 -31.13 -53.08
C LEU A 335 -41.68 -30.88 -54.48
N GLN A 336 -41.03 -31.44 -55.50
CA GLN A 336 -41.54 -31.52 -56.86
C GLN A 336 -41.21 -32.92 -57.45
N GLY A 337 -42.17 -33.85 -57.39
CA GLY A 337 -42.07 -35.23 -57.89
C GLY A 337 -42.96 -36.22 -57.12
N PRO A 338 -43.07 -37.49 -57.56
CA PRO A 338 -43.74 -38.57 -56.82
C PRO A 338 -43.01 -38.92 -55.50
N GLY A 339 -43.64 -39.73 -54.65
CA GLY A 339 -43.15 -40.02 -53.30
C GLY A 339 -43.72 -39.06 -52.25
N LYS A 340 -43.16 -39.06 -51.04
CA LYS A 340 -43.63 -38.16 -49.95
C LYS A 340 -42.44 -37.50 -49.28
N LEU A 341 -42.37 -36.16 -49.36
CA LEU A 341 -41.50 -35.35 -48.50
C LEU A 341 -42.29 -34.99 -47.24
N VAL A 342 -41.74 -35.31 -46.09
CA VAL A 342 -42.30 -34.93 -44.78
C VAL A 342 -41.28 -34.06 -44.06
N PRO A 343 -41.48 -32.73 -44.00
CA PRO A 343 -40.74 -31.85 -43.09
C PRO A 343 -40.98 -32.27 -41.65
N SER A 344 -39.95 -32.20 -40.81
CA SER A 344 -39.98 -32.61 -39.41
C SER A 344 -38.92 -31.87 -38.57
N GLY A 345 -39.00 -32.03 -37.26
CA GLY A 345 -38.22 -31.27 -36.28
C GLY A 345 -38.93 -29.97 -35.87
N ASP A 346 -38.62 -29.48 -34.66
CA ASP A 346 -39.35 -28.39 -34.00
C ASP A 346 -39.21 -27.03 -34.72
N THR A 347 -38.14 -26.87 -35.50
CA THR A 347 -37.95 -25.71 -36.39
C THR A 347 -38.05 -26.11 -37.86
N GLY A 348 -38.56 -27.30 -38.18
CA GLY A 348 -38.66 -27.82 -39.55
C GLY A 348 -37.29 -28.10 -40.19
N GLN A 349 -36.24 -28.34 -39.40
CA GLN A 349 -34.87 -28.49 -39.89
C GLN A 349 -34.58 -29.83 -40.59
N TYR A 350 -35.47 -30.81 -40.51
CA TYR A 350 -35.33 -32.10 -41.19
C TYR A 350 -36.42 -32.27 -42.23
N ALA A 351 -36.15 -33.08 -43.25
CA ALA A 351 -37.19 -33.64 -44.10
C ALA A 351 -36.82 -35.05 -44.55
N THR A 352 -37.73 -36.00 -44.38
CA THR A 352 -37.56 -37.32 -44.98
C THR A 352 -38.28 -37.34 -46.32
N TYR A 353 -37.52 -37.56 -47.40
CA TYR A 353 -38.11 -37.95 -48.67
C TYR A 353 -38.21 -39.47 -48.70
N THR A 354 -39.43 -39.98 -48.60
CA THR A 354 -39.68 -41.43 -48.70
C THR A 354 -40.11 -41.75 -50.12
N PRO A 355 -39.29 -42.48 -50.91
CA PRO A 355 -39.73 -43.11 -52.14
C PRO A 355 -40.76 -44.19 -51.82
N LEU A 356 -41.52 -44.65 -52.83
CA LEU A 356 -42.52 -45.67 -52.60
C LEU A 356 -41.88 -46.96 -52.04
N SER A 357 -42.49 -47.56 -51.01
CA SER A 357 -41.96 -48.78 -50.36
C SER A 357 -42.26 -50.06 -51.12
N SER A 358 -43.23 -49.99 -52.02
CA SER A 358 -43.52 -50.95 -53.08
C SER A 358 -44.30 -50.20 -54.17
N GLY A 359 -44.22 -50.65 -55.42
CA GLY A 359 -44.88 -50.00 -56.55
C GLY A 359 -43.95 -49.81 -57.75
N SER A 360 -44.39 -48.97 -58.69
CA SER A 360 -43.66 -48.71 -59.95
C SER A 360 -42.55 -47.67 -59.78
N LEU A 361 -41.42 -47.89 -60.45
CA LEU A 361 -40.21 -47.05 -60.42
C LEU A 361 -40.39 -45.74 -61.23
N THR A 362 -39.63 -44.67 -60.93
CA THR A 362 -39.76 -43.34 -61.58
C THR A 362 -38.47 -42.50 -61.45
N THR A 363 -38.30 -41.47 -62.28
CA THR A 363 -37.09 -40.61 -62.36
C THR A 363 -37.41 -39.10 -62.26
N GLY A 364 -36.47 -38.28 -61.76
CA GLY A 364 -36.44 -36.82 -61.90
C GLY A 364 -37.02 -35.94 -60.77
N VAL A 365 -36.91 -36.34 -59.49
CA VAL A 365 -37.52 -35.66 -58.34
C VAL A 365 -36.65 -34.50 -57.79
N THR A 366 -37.23 -33.36 -57.38
CA THR A 366 -36.54 -32.16 -56.84
C THR A 366 -37.05 -31.69 -55.48
N ILE A 367 -36.16 -31.18 -54.59
CA ILE A 367 -36.46 -30.76 -53.20
C ILE A 367 -35.72 -29.45 -52.83
N THR A 368 -36.39 -28.47 -52.21
CA THR A 368 -35.83 -27.16 -51.77
C THR A 368 -36.14 -26.86 -50.31
N ALA A 369 -35.22 -26.22 -49.56
CA ALA A 369 -35.43 -25.69 -48.20
C ALA A 369 -35.11 -24.18 -48.11
N TYR A 370 -35.80 -23.44 -47.24
CA TYR A 370 -35.62 -22.00 -47.01
C TYR A 370 -36.10 -21.54 -45.63
N MET A 371 -35.58 -20.42 -45.12
CA MET A 371 -36.04 -19.82 -43.85
C MET A 371 -37.43 -19.18 -44.00
N SER A 372 -38.39 -19.54 -43.14
CA SER A 372 -39.79 -19.09 -43.24
C SER A 372 -39.94 -17.59 -42.98
N SER A 373 -39.16 -17.06 -42.04
CA SER A 373 -39.13 -15.63 -41.69
C SER A 373 -38.23 -14.79 -42.61
N TYR A 374 -37.38 -15.43 -43.43
CA TYR A 374 -36.50 -14.74 -44.38
C TYR A 374 -36.21 -15.61 -45.63
N PRO A 375 -37.15 -15.69 -46.60
CA PRO A 375 -37.10 -16.69 -47.68
C PRO A 375 -35.94 -16.58 -48.67
N ALA A 376 -35.16 -15.49 -48.63
CA ALA A 376 -33.97 -15.32 -49.47
C ALA A 376 -32.80 -16.25 -49.06
N LEU A 377 -32.81 -16.79 -47.84
CA LEU A 377 -31.86 -17.80 -47.38
C LEU A 377 -32.43 -19.20 -47.70
N ALA A 378 -31.99 -19.80 -48.82
CA ALA A 378 -32.58 -21.00 -49.45
C ALA A 378 -31.57 -21.90 -50.20
N THR A 379 -31.85 -23.21 -50.41
CA THR A 379 -31.04 -24.16 -51.21
C THR A 379 -31.81 -25.44 -51.68
N THR A 380 -31.28 -26.26 -52.63
CA THR A 380 -32.04 -27.29 -53.45
C THR A 380 -31.25 -28.59 -53.80
N TYR A 381 -31.94 -29.73 -54.05
CA TYR A 381 -31.41 -31.11 -54.27
C TYR A 381 -32.31 -32.06 -55.16
N SER A 382 -31.83 -33.19 -55.79
CA SER A 382 -32.58 -34.04 -56.80
C SER A 382 -32.28 -35.59 -56.91
N LEU A 383 -33.20 -36.49 -57.42
CA LEU A 383 -33.05 -38.00 -57.49
C LEU A 383 -34.05 -38.93 -58.35
N ASP A 384 -33.79 -40.27 -58.46
CA ASP A 384 -34.49 -41.39 -59.20
C ASP A 384 -34.87 -42.69 -58.36
N MET A 385 -35.22 -43.92 -58.89
CA MET A 385 -35.58 -45.18 -58.10
C MET A 385 -35.36 -46.65 -58.66
N ILE A 386 -35.09 -47.73 -57.83
CA ILE A 386 -34.87 -49.21 -58.19
C ILE A 386 -35.04 -50.34 -57.07
N ASN A 387 -34.86 -51.66 -57.39
CA ASN A 387 -34.92 -52.93 -56.55
C ASN A 387 -33.51 -53.57 -56.18
N PRO A 388 -33.35 -54.49 -55.18
CA PRO A 388 -32.02 -54.90 -54.63
C PRO A 388 -31.58 -56.40 -54.55
N ILE A 389 -30.26 -56.64 -54.37
CA ILE A 389 -29.60 -57.92 -53.97
C ILE A 389 -29.41 -57.97 -52.43
N PRO A 390 -29.59 -59.12 -51.75
CA PRO A 390 -29.36 -59.23 -50.32
C PRO A 390 -27.87 -59.38 -50.06
N THR A 391 -27.36 -58.48 -49.25
CA THR A 391 -25.99 -58.56 -48.78
C THR A 391 -26.00 -58.54 -47.27
N VAL A 392 -25.59 -59.64 -46.63
CA VAL A 392 -25.05 -59.54 -45.26
C VAL A 392 -23.67 -58.93 -45.43
N THR A 393 -23.62 -57.61 -45.34
CA THR A 393 -22.38 -56.83 -45.36
C THR A 393 -21.69 -56.89 -44.01
N SER A 394 -22.48 -56.97 -42.95
CA SER A 394 -22.01 -57.06 -41.58
C SER A 394 -23.02 -57.83 -40.76
N THR A 395 -22.53 -58.83 -40.05
CA THR A 395 -23.16 -59.27 -38.83
C THR A 395 -22.93 -58.25 -37.73
N ASN A 396 -23.84 -58.18 -36.77
CA ASN A 396 -23.58 -57.50 -35.51
C ASN A 396 -24.06 -58.40 -34.37
N PRO A 397 -23.16 -58.89 -33.50
CA PRO A 397 -21.69 -58.71 -33.56
C PRO A 397 -21.01 -59.40 -34.77
N VAL A 398 -19.78 -58.96 -35.13
CA VAL A 398 -18.88 -59.57 -36.15
C VAL A 398 -17.87 -60.55 -35.53
N HIS A 399 -17.63 -60.35 -34.22
CA HIS A 399 -16.94 -61.31 -33.39
C HIS A 399 -17.85 -61.66 -32.24
N VAL A 400 -18.20 -62.93 -32.16
CA VAL A 400 -18.99 -63.43 -31.03
C VAL A 400 -18.08 -63.64 -29.83
N LEU A 401 -18.61 -63.31 -28.66
CA LEU A 401 -17.89 -63.46 -27.39
C LEU A 401 -18.15 -64.86 -26.83
N SER A 402 -17.15 -65.45 -26.17
CA SER A 402 -17.30 -66.78 -25.58
C SER A 402 -18.23 -66.73 -24.36
N GLY A 403 -19.25 -67.59 -24.30
CA GLY A 403 -20.01 -67.88 -23.07
C GLY A 403 -21.47 -67.47 -23.02
N GLY A 404 -22.11 -67.25 -24.18
CA GLY A 404 -23.51 -66.83 -24.28
C GLY A 404 -24.17 -67.21 -25.61
N THR A 405 -25.49 -67.04 -25.70
CA THR A 405 -26.20 -67.07 -26.99
C THR A 405 -26.43 -65.65 -27.44
N GLN A 406 -25.91 -65.32 -28.62
CA GLN A 406 -25.88 -63.95 -29.14
C GLN A 406 -26.88 -63.80 -30.28
N GLN A 407 -27.77 -62.82 -30.16
CA GLN A 407 -28.59 -62.39 -31.28
C GLN A 407 -27.68 -61.72 -32.30
N ILE A 408 -27.51 -62.37 -33.45
CA ILE A 408 -26.80 -61.75 -34.56
C ILE A 408 -27.82 -61.02 -35.41
N THR A 409 -27.72 -59.70 -35.39
CA THR A 409 -28.44 -58.86 -36.34
C THR A 409 -27.68 -58.94 -37.65
N LEU A 410 -28.33 -59.47 -38.67
CA LEU A 410 -27.84 -59.46 -40.03
C LEU A 410 -28.15 -58.08 -40.59
N ALA A 411 -27.22 -57.17 -40.38
CA ALA A 411 -27.24 -55.85 -40.98
C ALA A 411 -26.83 -55.98 -42.44
N GLY A 412 -27.64 -55.40 -43.29
CA GLY A 412 -27.47 -55.59 -44.71
C GLY A 412 -28.30 -54.62 -45.50
N SER A 413 -28.44 -54.94 -46.77
CA SER A 413 -29.36 -54.23 -47.63
C SER A 413 -30.05 -55.20 -48.55
N GLY A 414 -31.26 -54.83 -48.92
CA GLY A 414 -32.01 -55.48 -49.97
C GLY A 414 -32.88 -56.64 -49.53
N PHE A 415 -32.91 -57.04 -48.26
CA PHE A 415 -33.86 -58.05 -47.78
C PHE A 415 -35.28 -57.69 -48.22
N VAL A 416 -36.07 -58.69 -48.56
CA VAL A 416 -37.48 -58.53 -48.93
C VAL A 416 -38.25 -59.70 -48.34
N PRO A 417 -39.58 -59.64 -48.22
CA PRO A 417 -40.36 -60.76 -47.71
C PRO A 417 -40.04 -62.06 -48.47
N GLY A 418 -39.34 -63.00 -47.81
CA GLY A 418 -38.86 -64.26 -48.40
C GLY A 418 -37.38 -64.64 -48.16
N THR A 419 -36.55 -63.81 -47.52
CA THR A 419 -35.12 -64.13 -47.25
C THR A 419 -34.92 -65.24 -46.17
N VAL A 420 -33.80 -65.99 -46.20
CA VAL A 420 -33.38 -67.05 -45.23
C VAL A 420 -31.86 -67.09 -44.97
N VAL A 421 -31.40 -67.81 -43.93
CA VAL A 421 -29.97 -67.98 -43.52
C VAL A 421 -29.58 -69.45 -43.34
N LEU A 422 -28.29 -69.81 -43.53
CA LEU A 422 -27.77 -71.18 -43.36
C LEU A 422 -26.57 -71.23 -42.39
N PHE A 423 -26.52 -72.19 -41.45
CA PHE A 423 -25.37 -72.48 -40.55
C PHE A 423 -25.20 -73.98 -40.33
N ASN A 424 -23.96 -74.52 -40.43
CA ASN A 424 -23.65 -75.96 -40.30
C ASN A 424 -24.58 -76.90 -41.09
N GLY A 425 -25.06 -76.45 -42.26
CA GLY A 425 -25.96 -77.19 -43.15
C GLY A 425 -27.46 -77.08 -42.81
N ALA A 426 -27.83 -76.47 -41.67
CA ALA A 426 -29.22 -76.24 -41.29
C ALA A 426 -29.70 -74.83 -41.72
N SER A 427 -30.98 -74.74 -42.10
CA SER A 427 -31.64 -73.46 -42.37
C SER A 427 -32.08 -72.80 -41.08
N LEU A 428 -31.48 -71.65 -40.76
CA LEU A 428 -31.94 -70.77 -39.69
C LEU A 428 -32.95 -69.77 -40.31
N PRO A 429 -34.23 -69.78 -39.88
CA PRO A 429 -35.17 -68.77 -40.33
C PRO A 429 -34.72 -67.40 -39.82
N ILE A 430 -34.88 -66.37 -40.64
CA ILE A 430 -34.82 -65.00 -40.15
C ILE A 430 -36.19 -64.57 -39.63
N SER A 431 -36.18 -63.66 -38.66
CA SER A 431 -37.29 -62.71 -38.55
C SER A 431 -37.04 -61.59 -39.55
N TYR A 432 -37.78 -61.58 -40.67
CA TYR A 432 -37.77 -60.44 -41.60
C TYR A 432 -38.41 -59.24 -40.91
N ALA A 433 -37.59 -58.23 -40.58
CA ALA A 433 -38.04 -57.01 -39.92
C ALA A 433 -38.20 -55.86 -40.92
N SER A 434 -37.22 -55.68 -41.81
CA SER A 434 -37.22 -54.62 -42.81
C SER A 434 -36.28 -54.92 -43.98
N TYR A 435 -36.27 -54.03 -44.96
CA TYR A 435 -35.40 -54.10 -46.14
C TYR A 435 -33.89 -54.19 -45.82
N ASN A 436 -33.47 -53.68 -44.65
CA ASN A 436 -32.06 -53.63 -44.25
C ASN A 436 -31.74 -54.54 -43.07
N GLN A 437 -32.72 -55.24 -42.51
CA GLN A 437 -32.53 -55.96 -41.26
C GLN A 437 -33.29 -57.29 -41.19
N ALA A 438 -32.51 -58.31 -40.88
CA ALA A 438 -32.93 -59.63 -40.48
C ALA A 438 -32.23 -59.98 -39.17
N THR A 439 -32.81 -60.84 -38.33
CA THR A 439 -32.15 -61.33 -37.11
C THR A 439 -32.13 -62.85 -37.06
N ILE A 440 -31.04 -63.39 -36.50
CA ILE A 440 -30.86 -64.79 -36.13
C ILE A 440 -30.37 -64.88 -34.67
N GLN A 441 -30.45 -66.07 -34.08
CA GLN A 441 -29.88 -66.35 -32.76
C GLN A 441 -28.75 -67.38 -32.93
N LEU A 442 -27.52 -67.04 -32.49
CA LEU A 442 -26.34 -67.90 -32.61
C LEU A 442 -25.78 -68.30 -31.22
N PRO A 443 -25.80 -69.59 -30.85
CA PRO A 443 -25.26 -70.06 -29.57
C PRO A 443 -23.74 -70.28 -29.59
N VAL A 444 -23.00 -69.77 -28.58
CA VAL A 444 -21.52 -69.77 -28.54
C VAL A 444 -20.96 -70.17 -27.15
N SER A 445 -20.05 -71.15 -27.10
CA SER A 445 -19.54 -71.73 -25.84
C SER A 445 -18.58 -70.82 -25.06
N ALA A 446 -18.52 -70.97 -23.72
CA ALA A 446 -17.61 -70.26 -22.81
C ALA A 446 -16.13 -70.61 -22.97
N THR A 447 -15.83 -71.69 -23.71
CA THR A 447 -14.48 -72.13 -24.06
C THR A 447 -14.22 -72.11 -25.57
N ALA A 448 -15.13 -71.51 -26.36
CA ALA A 448 -14.99 -71.44 -27.81
C ALA A 448 -13.80 -70.55 -28.21
N THR A 449 -13.12 -70.94 -29.30
CA THR A 449 -12.03 -70.20 -29.94
C THR A 449 -12.08 -70.50 -31.46
N GLY A 450 -11.57 -69.61 -32.32
CA GLY A 450 -11.56 -69.81 -33.78
C GLY A 450 -12.73 -69.16 -34.53
N THR A 451 -13.18 -69.75 -35.65
CA THR A 451 -14.19 -69.17 -36.58
C THR A 451 -15.35 -70.12 -36.92
N LEU A 452 -16.49 -69.57 -37.35
CA LEU A 452 -17.79 -70.22 -37.63
C LEU A 452 -18.41 -69.68 -38.95
N ASP A 453 -19.01 -70.49 -39.84
CA ASP A 453 -19.36 -70.07 -41.24
C ASP A 453 -20.87 -70.14 -41.64
N LEU A 454 -21.42 -69.12 -42.33
CA LEU A 454 -22.88 -68.89 -42.64
C LEU A 454 -23.21 -68.26 -44.03
N LYS A 455 -24.49 -68.24 -44.54
CA LYS A 455 -24.93 -67.67 -45.87
C LYS A 455 -26.39 -67.09 -45.94
N VAL A 456 -26.78 -66.27 -46.96
CA VAL A 456 -28.12 -65.55 -47.15
C VAL A 456 -28.68 -65.46 -48.61
N GLN A 457 -30.00 -65.22 -48.89
CA GLN A 457 -30.63 -65.18 -50.26
C GLN A 457 -32.02 -64.44 -50.48
N ASN A 458 -32.35 -63.97 -51.72
CA ASN A 458 -33.57 -63.19 -52.18
C ASN A 458 -34.09 -63.49 -53.64
N PRO A 459 -35.26 -62.93 -54.05
CA PRO A 459 -35.84 -62.95 -55.43
C PRO A 459 -35.50 -61.75 -56.40
N THR A 460 -35.89 -61.85 -57.68
CA THR A 460 -35.67 -60.91 -58.84
C THR A 460 -36.94 -60.14 -59.29
N PRO A 461 -36.88 -59.10 -60.18
CA PRO A 461 -35.72 -58.46 -60.82
C PRO A 461 -34.94 -57.59 -59.83
N GLY A 462 -33.62 -57.70 -59.86
CA GLY A 462 -32.69 -56.95 -59.01
C GLY A 462 -32.04 -57.75 -57.88
N GLY A 463 -32.53 -58.94 -57.50
CA GLY A 463 -31.99 -59.74 -56.37
C GLY A 463 -31.46 -61.15 -56.71
N GLY A 464 -31.01 -61.90 -55.69
CA GLY A 464 -30.41 -63.25 -55.83
C GLY A 464 -29.83 -63.84 -54.53
N THR A 465 -28.98 -64.88 -54.60
CA THR A 465 -28.21 -65.40 -53.44
C THR A 465 -27.09 -64.44 -53.05
N GLY A 466 -26.97 -64.16 -51.76
CA GLY A 466 -25.94 -63.28 -51.17
C GLY A 466 -24.65 -64.01 -50.81
N SER A 467 -23.75 -63.27 -50.17
CA SER A 467 -22.42 -63.71 -49.72
C SER A 467 -22.44 -64.78 -48.63
N THR A 468 -21.34 -65.54 -48.54
CA THR A 468 -20.97 -66.29 -47.33
C THR A 468 -20.35 -65.31 -46.33
N PHE A 469 -20.64 -65.47 -45.03
CA PHE A 469 -20.09 -64.66 -43.94
C PHE A 469 -19.63 -65.57 -42.79
N THR A 470 -18.71 -65.09 -41.95
CA THR A 470 -18.07 -65.89 -40.90
C THR A 470 -17.99 -65.12 -39.59
N GLU A 471 -18.27 -65.77 -38.46
CA GLU A 471 -18.12 -65.23 -37.11
C GLU A 471 -16.84 -65.75 -36.46
N SER A 472 -16.00 -64.86 -35.92
CA SER A 472 -14.83 -65.26 -35.12
C SER A 472 -15.12 -65.15 -33.63
N VAL A 473 -14.57 -66.07 -32.83
CA VAL A 473 -14.59 -65.97 -31.37
C VAL A 473 -13.35 -65.22 -30.90
N THR A 474 -13.53 -64.04 -30.33
CA THR A 474 -12.41 -63.19 -29.87
C THR A 474 -11.69 -63.84 -28.68
N PRO A 475 -10.36 -64.00 -28.71
CA PRO A 475 -9.59 -64.47 -27.56
C PRO A 475 -9.76 -63.56 -26.34
N SER A 476 -10.06 -64.12 -25.17
CA SER A 476 -10.17 -63.35 -23.94
C SER A 476 -8.80 -62.83 -23.47
N SER A 477 -8.69 -61.53 -23.26
CA SER A 477 -7.46 -60.88 -22.75
C SER A 477 -7.78 -59.69 -21.85
N ILE A 478 -6.81 -59.31 -21.01
CA ILE A 478 -6.86 -58.07 -20.22
C ILE A 478 -5.67 -57.22 -20.64
N THR A 479 -5.88 -55.92 -20.84
CA THR A 479 -4.82 -54.92 -20.93
C THR A 479 -4.99 -53.93 -19.79
N LEU A 480 -3.90 -53.61 -19.10
CA LEU A 480 -3.86 -52.60 -18.05
C LEU A 480 -3.23 -51.31 -18.55
N THR A 481 -3.80 -50.18 -18.16
CA THR A 481 -3.22 -48.85 -18.30
C THR A 481 -3.25 -48.14 -16.96
N ALA A 482 -2.28 -47.25 -16.74
CA ALA A 482 -2.09 -46.48 -15.52
C ALA A 482 -2.02 -44.99 -15.87
N THR A 483 -2.72 -44.15 -15.11
CA THR A 483 -2.76 -42.70 -15.32
C THR A 483 -2.75 -41.96 -13.99
N ASP A 484 -1.81 -41.04 -13.83
CA ASP A 484 -1.67 -40.10 -12.72
C ASP A 484 -2.08 -38.68 -13.17
N ALA A 485 -1.73 -37.65 -12.39
CA ALA A 485 -2.11 -36.27 -12.65
C ALA A 485 -1.53 -35.69 -13.96
N ASP A 486 -0.39 -36.20 -14.43
CA ASP A 486 0.29 -35.72 -15.65
C ASP A 486 -0.24 -36.41 -16.92
N GLY A 487 -1.18 -37.34 -16.78
CA GLY A 487 -1.90 -37.97 -17.88
C GLY A 487 -1.19 -39.17 -18.53
N THR A 488 0.04 -39.50 -18.13
CA THR A 488 0.79 -40.69 -18.61
C THR A 488 1.76 -41.22 -17.56
N ASN A 489 1.56 -42.47 -17.12
CA ASN A 489 2.40 -43.10 -16.11
C ASN A 489 3.40 -44.11 -16.71
N THR A 490 4.70 -43.91 -16.49
CA THR A 490 5.77 -44.79 -17.03
C THR A 490 6.19 -45.94 -16.10
N GLY A 491 5.52 -46.15 -14.96
CA GLY A 491 5.81 -47.24 -14.01
C GLY A 491 6.10 -46.78 -12.57
N THR A 492 5.64 -45.61 -12.14
CA THR A 492 5.93 -45.03 -10.81
C THR A 492 4.69 -44.46 -10.13
N ALA A 493 4.69 -44.33 -8.81
CA ALA A 493 3.63 -43.67 -8.06
C ALA A 493 4.24 -42.81 -6.94
N GLU A 494 3.96 -41.51 -6.93
CA GLU A 494 4.47 -40.62 -5.87
C GLU A 494 3.71 -40.80 -4.56
N LEU A 495 4.38 -40.62 -3.42
CA LEU A 495 3.76 -40.72 -2.10
C LEU A 495 2.51 -39.85 -1.95
N SER A 496 1.48 -40.41 -1.31
CA SER A 496 0.16 -39.79 -1.12
C SER A 496 -0.63 -39.43 -2.40
N THR A 497 -0.15 -39.78 -3.60
CA THR A 497 -0.88 -39.59 -4.86
C THR A 497 -1.76 -40.80 -5.21
N ASN A 498 -2.65 -40.62 -6.19
CA ASN A 498 -3.46 -41.69 -6.75
C ASN A 498 -3.05 -41.97 -8.20
N VAL A 499 -2.94 -43.26 -8.54
CA VAL A 499 -2.79 -43.75 -9.91
C VAL A 499 -4.09 -44.48 -10.28
N THR A 500 -4.74 -44.03 -11.34
CA THR A 500 -5.95 -44.67 -11.85
C THR A 500 -5.56 -45.83 -12.76
N MET A 501 -5.94 -47.05 -12.37
CA MET A 501 -5.73 -48.25 -13.18
C MET A 501 -7.01 -48.58 -13.95
N ALA A 502 -6.91 -48.67 -15.27
CA ALA A 502 -8.01 -49.11 -16.12
C ALA A 502 -7.71 -50.48 -16.73
N ALA A 503 -8.63 -51.43 -16.54
CA ALA A 503 -8.59 -52.76 -17.15
C ALA A 503 -9.53 -52.81 -18.35
N ALA A 504 -8.96 -52.94 -19.54
CA ALA A 504 -9.70 -53.26 -20.74
C ALA A 504 -9.77 -54.78 -20.89
N VAL A 505 -10.94 -55.38 -20.66
CA VAL A 505 -11.21 -56.78 -21.01
C VAL A 505 -11.69 -56.86 -22.44
N SER A 506 -11.02 -57.68 -23.25
CA SER A 506 -11.47 -58.07 -24.58
C SER A 506 -11.92 -59.53 -24.59
N GLY A 507 -12.81 -59.90 -25.52
CA GLY A 507 -13.12 -61.29 -25.86
C GLY A 507 -14.09 -62.08 -24.97
N SER A 508 -14.76 -61.46 -24.01
CA SER A 508 -15.79 -62.10 -23.19
C SER A 508 -16.98 -61.17 -22.93
N GLU A 509 -18.21 -61.70 -22.93
CA GLU A 509 -19.42 -60.96 -22.48
C GLU A 509 -19.39 -60.66 -20.98
N LYS A 510 -18.54 -61.35 -20.22
CA LYS A 510 -18.42 -61.21 -18.76
C LYS A 510 -17.11 -60.50 -18.41
N THR A 511 -17.12 -59.18 -18.55
CA THR A 511 -15.97 -58.26 -18.46
C THR A 511 -15.54 -57.86 -17.05
N ALA A 512 -16.24 -58.29 -16.00
CA ALA A 512 -15.85 -57.95 -14.63
C ALA A 512 -14.46 -58.52 -14.30
N VAL A 513 -13.55 -57.68 -13.81
CA VAL A 513 -12.24 -58.08 -13.27
C VAL A 513 -12.22 -57.95 -11.76
N ASN A 514 -11.48 -58.85 -11.12
CA ASN A 514 -11.12 -58.71 -9.72
C ASN A 514 -9.72 -58.09 -9.64
N TRP A 515 -9.62 -56.93 -8.98
CA TRP A 515 -8.37 -56.24 -8.74
C TRP A 515 -7.66 -56.78 -7.49
N SER A 516 -6.34 -56.86 -7.54
CA SER A 516 -5.48 -57.10 -6.39
C SER A 516 -4.19 -56.28 -6.49
N VAL A 517 -3.60 -55.99 -5.34
CA VAL A 517 -2.30 -55.31 -5.21
C VAL A 517 -1.36 -56.19 -4.40
N ALA A 518 -0.15 -56.41 -4.93
CA ALA A 518 0.96 -56.99 -4.20
C ALA A 518 2.03 -55.90 -4.01
N GLY A 519 2.28 -55.50 -2.76
CA GLY A 519 3.14 -54.35 -2.43
C GLY A 519 2.45 -53.40 -1.45
N ALA A 520 3.03 -52.21 -1.25
CA ALA A 520 2.46 -51.18 -0.38
C ALA A 520 1.35 -50.36 -1.08
N GLY A 521 0.51 -49.70 -0.27
CA GLY A 521 -0.67 -48.95 -0.74
C GLY A 521 -1.93 -49.81 -0.78
N SER A 522 -2.96 -49.35 -1.47
CA SER A 522 -4.23 -50.07 -1.64
C SER A 522 -4.79 -49.85 -3.04
N ILE A 523 -5.61 -50.79 -3.53
CA ILE A 523 -6.38 -50.61 -4.77
C ILE A 523 -7.87 -50.81 -4.49
N SER A 524 -8.71 -49.92 -5.03
CA SER A 524 -10.16 -50.04 -4.95
C SER A 524 -10.71 -51.11 -5.90
N SER A 525 -11.96 -51.52 -5.69
CA SER A 525 -12.71 -52.34 -6.66
C SER A 525 -12.95 -51.63 -8.00
N SER A 526 -12.78 -50.31 -8.06
CA SER A 526 -12.83 -49.50 -9.29
C SER A 526 -11.48 -49.29 -9.97
N GLY A 527 -10.39 -49.88 -9.46
CA GLY A 527 -9.04 -49.76 -10.04
C GLY A 527 -8.26 -48.52 -9.62
N MET A 528 -8.71 -47.74 -8.65
CA MET A 528 -7.92 -46.60 -8.13
C MET A 528 -6.86 -47.13 -7.16
N TYR A 529 -5.58 -47.01 -7.52
CA TYR A 529 -4.46 -47.29 -6.62
C TYR A 529 -4.09 -46.02 -5.85
N THR A 530 -4.02 -46.11 -4.53
CA THR A 530 -3.55 -45.03 -3.64
C THR A 530 -2.18 -45.40 -3.08
N ALA A 531 -1.18 -44.58 -3.37
CA ALA A 531 0.17 -44.73 -2.84
C ALA A 531 0.17 -44.51 -1.30
N PRO A 532 1.06 -45.18 -0.55
CA PRO A 532 1.16 -44.96 0.89
C PRO A 532 1.61 -43.52 1.21
N LYS A 533 1.33 -43.06 2.43
CA LYS A 533 1.74 -41.72 2.92
C LYS A 533 3.22 -41.59 3.27
N ALA A 534 3.94 -42.71 3.37
CA ALA A 534 5.36 -42.77 3.70
C ALA A 534 6.02 -43.88 2.87
N LEU A 535 7.32 -43.73 2.61
CA LEU A 535 8.06 -44.66 1.76
C LEU A 535 8.14 -46.06 2.41
N PRO A 536 7.68 -47.13 1.73
CA PRO A 536 7.76 -48.50 2.26
C PRO A 536 9.18 -49.07 2.13
N SER A 537 9.49 -50.10 2.93
CA SER A 537 10.77 -50.83 2.87
C SER A 537 11.02 -51.57 1.55
N SER A 538 9.96 -51.82 0.77
CA SER A 538 10.02 -52.28 -0.62
C SER A 538 9.14 -51.38 -1.47
N THR A 539 9.74 -50.67 -2.43
CA THR A 539 9.02 -49.73 -3.30
C THR A 539 8.31 -50.41 -4.47
N ALA A 540 8.65 -51.67 -4.79
CA ALA A 540 7.99 -52.41 -5.86
C ALA A 540 6.55 -52.77 -5.49
N VAL A 541 5.63 -52.48 -6.41
CA VAL A 541 4.20 -52.77 -6.35
C VAL A 541 3.80 -53.43 -7.66
N THR A 542 2.90 -54.41 -7.60
CA THR A 542 2.31 -55.04 -8.78
C THR A 542 0.80 -55.04 -8.62
N ILE A 543 0.13 -54.30 -9.50
CA ILE A 543 -1.32 -54.35 -9.64
C ILE A 543 -1.67 -55.50 -10.56
N THR A 544 -2.65 -56.33 -10.20
CA THR A 544 -3.14 -57.41 -11.05
C THR A 544 -4.66 -57.31 -11.21
N ALA A 545 -5.13 -57.51 -12.43
CA ALA A 545 -6.53 -57.75 -12.74
C ALA A 545 -6.69 -59.19 -13.24
N ALA A 546 -7.65 -59.92 -12.68
CA ALA A 546 -8.01 -61.27 -13.10
C ALA A 546 -9.47 -61.29 -13.58
N LEU A 547 -9.74 -61.95 -14.72
CA LEU A 547 -11.08 -61.98 -15.31
C LEU A 547 -12.00 -62.86 -14.45
N ALA A 548 -13.07 -62.29 -13.88
CA ALA A 548 -13.93 -63.01 -12.95
C ALA A 548 -14.65 -64.22 -13.58
N SER A 549 -14.85 -64.20 -14.90
CA SER A 549 -15.46 -65.29 -15.66
C SER A 549 -14.50 -66.40 -16.09
N ASN A 550 -13.19 -66.13 -16.11
CA ASN A 550 -12.14 -67.11 -16.35
C ASN A 550 -10.84 -66.63 -15.67
N PRO A 551 -10.61 -66.96 -14.37
CA PRO A 551 -9.49 -66.43 -13.59
C PRO A 551 -8.08 -66.80 -14.09
N ALA A 552 -7.97 -67.70 -15.08
CA ALA A 552 -6.70 -67.99 -15.76
C ALA A 552 -6.26 -66.85 -16.72
N ILE A 553 -7.17 -65.93 -17.09
CA ILE A 553 -6.84 -64.73 -17.85
C ILE A 553 -6.55 -63.60 -16.85
N THR A 554 -5.27 -63.23 -16.74
CA THR A 554 -4.79 -62.14 -15.89
C THR A 554 -3.94 -61.16 -16.68
N ALA A 555 -3.82 -59.94 -16.17
CA ALA A 555 -2.78 -58.99 -16.55
C ALA A 555 -2.26 -58.28 -15.31
N SER A 556 -0.96 -57.97 -15.32
CA SER A 556 -0.29 -57.30 -14.21
C SER A 556 0.47 -56.07 -14.69
N TYR A 557 0.49 -55.01 -13.88
CA TYR A 557 1.19 -53.75 -14.14
C TYR A 557 2.13 -53.44 -12.98
N PRO A 558 3.45 -53.34 -13.22
CA PRO A 558 4.41 -52.96 -12.19
C PRO A 558 4.40 -51.45 -11.95
N LEU A 559 4.52 -51.04 -10.69
CA LEU A 559 4.72 -49.67 -10.25
C LEU A 559 5.84 -49.63 -9.20
N ASN A 560 6.61 -48.55 -9.16
CA ASN A 560 7.52 -48.24 -8.07
C ASN A 560 7.01 -47.03 -7.28
N VAL A 561 6.79 -47.19 -5.98
CA VAL A 561 6.50 -46.07 -5.07
C VAL A 561 7.76 -45.23 -4.92
N ILE A 562 7.65 -43.94 -5.20
CA ILE A 562 8.76 -42.99 -5.19
C ILE A 562 8.46 -41.76 -4.34
N ASN A 563 9.51 -41.09 -3.87
CA ASN A 563 9.38 -39.78 -3.26
C ASN A 563 9.05 -38.74 -4.36
N PRO A 564 8.16 -37.77 -4.10
CA PRO A 564 7.92 -36.66 -5.03
C PRO A 564 9.11 -35.71 -5.09
N ILE A 565 9.20 -34.87 -6.12
CA ILE A 565 10.10 -33.72 -6.13
C ILE A 565 9.49 -32.62 -5.25
N ALA A 566 10.26 -32.09 -4.30
CA ALA A 566 9.82 -30.96 -3.49
C ALA A 566 9.77 -29.67 -4.33
N VAL A 567 8.81 -28.78 -4.03
CA VAL A 567 8.69 -27.46 -4.63
C VAL A 567 8.50 -26.43 -3.52
N ILE A 568 9.34 -25.39 -3.50
CA ILE A 568 9.21 -24.24 -2.60
C ILE A 568 8.45 -23.14 -3.36
N ASN A 569 7.36 -22.64 -2.77
CA ASN A 569 6.52 -21.60 -3.36
C ASN A 569 6.63 -20.26 -2.61
N GLY A 570 7.14 -20.25 -1.37
CA GLY A 570 7.34 -19.03 -0.59
C GLY A 570 7.94 -19.31 0.79
N SER A 571 8.48 -18.26 1.42
CA SER A 571 9.10 -18.30 2.74
C SER A 571 8.45 -17.35 3.74
N SER A 572 8.62 -17.65 5.03
CA SER A 572 8.26 -16.79 6.15
C SER A 572 9.33 -16.91 7.25
N PRO A 573 10.07 -15.83 7.59
CA PRO A 573 10.07 -14.52 6.93
C PRO A 573 10.46 -14.60 5.45
N SER A 574 10.04 -13.62 4.66
CA SER A 574 10.30 -13.54 3.19
C SER A 574 11.59 -12.80 2.84
N LEU A 575 12.43 -12.53 3.86
CA LEU A 575 13.78 -12.05 3.75
C LEU A 575 14.63 -12.79 4.80
N ALA A 576 15.84 -13.21 4.43
CA ALA A 576 16.82 -13.77 5.36
C ALA A 576 17.65 -12.62 6.01
N PRO A 577 17.68 -12.48 7.36
CA PRO A 577 18.44 -11.41 8.01
C PRO A 577 19.95 -11.60 7.88
N ALA A 578 20.67 -10.58 7.39
CA ALA A 578 22.12 -10.62 7.29
C ALA A 578 22.79 -10.71 8.69
N GLY A 579 23.75 -11.61 8.84
CA GLY A 579 24.54 -11.76 10.08
C GLY A 579 23.92 -12.64 11.16
N LYS A 580 22.79 -13.32 10.92
CA LYS A 580 22.09 -14.16 11.91
C LYS A 580 21.87 -15.60 11.41
N SER A 581 21.59 -16.49 12.35
CA SER A 581 20.91 -17.77 12.09
C SER A 581 19.42 -17.56 12.34
N THR A 582 18.56 -17.98 11.43
CA THR A 582 17.11 -17.73 11.51
C THR A 582 16.34 -18.94 11.00
N ASP A 583 15.36 -19.40 11.78
CA ASP A 583 14.41 -20.43 11.36
C ASP A 583 13.46 -19.85 10.31
N ILE A 584 13.68 -20.20 9.03
CA ILE A 584 12.81 -19.81 7.92
C ILE A 584 11.84 -20.95 7.62
N THR A 585 10.54 -20.65 7.65
CA THR A 585 9.48 -21.59 7.24
C THR A 585 9.31 -21.53 5.73
N PHE A 586 9.72 -22.58 5.02
CA PHE A 586 9.49 -22.75 3.60
C PHE A 586 8.18 -23.48 3.34
N THR A 587 7.28 -22.80 2.63
CA THR A 587 5.97 -23.32 2.23
C THR A 587 6.00 -23.81 0.78
N GLY A 588 5.26 -24.86 0.48
CA GLY A 588 5.46 -25.59 -0.76
C GLY A 588 4.60 -26.82 -0.93
N THR A 589 5.06 -27.76 -1.75
CA THR A 589 4.42 -29.06 -1.98
C THR A 589 5.46 -30.15 -2.14
N GLY A 590 5.11 -31.39 -1.79
CA GLY A 590 5.99 -32.56 -1.99
C GLY A 590 7.08 -32.71 -0.94
N PHE A 591 7.01 -32.02 0.19
CA PHE A 591 7.93 -32.30 1.31
C PHE A 591 7.59 -33.64 1.98
N ILE A 592 8.60 -34.30 2.54
CA ILE A 592 8.47 -35.60 3.22
C ILE A 592 9.35 -35.63 4.48
N PRO A 593 9.10 -36.56 5.43
CA PRO A 593 10.04 -36.83 6.51
C PRO A 593 11.40 -37.24 5.92
N GLY A 594 12.42 -36.38 6.07
CA GLY A 594 13.73 -36.52 5.44
C GLY A 594 14.02 -35.56 4.28
N THR A 595 13.13 -34.62 3.95
CA THR A 595 13.48 -33.44 3.14
C THR A 595 14.60 -32.67 3.84
N VAL A 596 15.63 -32.28 3.07
CA VAL A 596 16.70 -31.38 3.52
C VAL A 596 16.63 -30.10 2.68
N VAL A 597 16.64 -28.94 3.32
CA VAL A 597 16.84 -27.67 2.64
C VAL A 597 18.33 -27.43 2.47
N LEU A 598 18.72 -26.94 1.30
CA LEU A 598 20.08 -26.52 0.97
C LEU A 598 20.08 -25.02 0.72
N VAL A 599 21.00 -24.31 1.37
CA VAL A 599 21.29 -22.89 1.18
C VAL A 599 22.61 -22.80 0.43
N ASN A 600 22.61 -22.23 -0.78
CA ASN A 600 23.77 -22.18 -1.66
C ASN A 600 24.45 -23.56 -1.80
N ASP A 601 23.64 -24.57 -2.15
CA ASP A 601 24.00 -26.00 -2.27
C ASP A 601 24.56 -26.67 -0.99
N THR A 602 24.50 -26.00 0.17
CA THR A 602 24.94 -26.53 1.47
C THR A 602 23.73 -26.94 2.31
N PRO A 603 23.61 -28.21 2.76
CA PRO A 603 22.48 -28.66 3.57
C PRO A 603 22.47 -28.01 4.96
N VAL A 604 21.31 -27.53 5.39
CA VAL A 604 21.10 -26.88 6.70
C VAL A 604 20.18 -27.70 7.60
N PRO A 605 20.21 -27.50 8.95
CA PRO A 605 19.25 -28.13 9.85
C PRO A 605 17.81 -27.89 9.38
N THR A 606 17.09 -28.98 9.07
CA THR A 606 15.75 -28.93 8.47
C THR A 606 14.78 -29.76 9.30
N THR A 607 13.71 -29.12 9.77
CA THR A 607 12.61 -29.75 10.50
C THR A 607 11.39 -29.86 9.59
N TYR A 608 11.03 -31.09 9.23
CA TYR A 608 9.78 -31.37 8.51
C TYR A 608 8.57 -31.12 9.43
N GLN A 609 7.63 -30.27 9.00
CA GLN A 609 6.35 -30.07 9.69
C GLN A 609 5.21 -30.83 9.00
N SER A 610 5.09 -30.68 7.68
CA SER A 610 4.01 -31.28 6.88
C SER A 610 4.43 -31.40 5.41
N ALA A 611 3.60 -32.06 4.59
CA ALA A 611 3.84 -32.19 3.15
C ALA A 611 3.87 -30.85 2.38
N THR A 612 3.54 -29.74 3.06
CA THR A 612 3.52 -28.37 2.52
C THR A 612 4.32 -27.36 3.35
N SER A 613 5.00 -27.79 4.42
CA SER A 613 5.83 -26.93 5.27
C SER A 613 7.07 -27.64 5.82
N VAL A 614 8.23 -27.01 5.66
CA VAL A 614 9.48 -27.34 6.37
C VAL A 614 10.06 -26.07 6.98
N VAL A 615 10.68 -26.19 8.15
CA VAL A 615 11.48 -25.10 8.76
C VAL A 615 12.94 -25.43 8.57
N ALA A 616 13.74 -24.47 8.13
CA ALA A 616 15.18 -24.63 8.00
C ALA A 616 15.93 -23.50 8.71
N GLU A 617 16.98 -23.86 9.44
CA GLU A 617 17.84 -22.90 10.11
C GLU A 617 18.82 -22.30 9.09
N VAL A 618 18.55 -21.08 8.64
CA VAL A 618 19.34 -20.38 7.61
C VAL A 618 20.29 -19.40 8.29
N THR A 619 21.60 -19.66 8.19
CA THR A 619 22.66 -18.73 8.65
C THR A 619 23.16 -17.86 7.50
N VAL A 620 23.14 -16.54 7.68
CA VAL A 620 23.62 -15.56 6.69
C VAL A 620 24.82 -14.80 7.23
N SER A 621 25.88 -14.61 6.42
CA SER A 621 27.00 -13.75 6.79
C SER A 621 26.58 -12.28 6.85
N SER A 622 27.14 -11.48 7.75
CA SER A 622 26.89 -10.03 7.83
C SER A 622 27.45 -9.24 6.64
N SER A 623 28.25 -9.88 5.78
CA SER A 623 28.76 -9.32 4.52
C SER A 623 28.06 -9.87 3.27
N GLU A 624 27.12 -10.80 3.42
CA GLU A 624 26.39 -11.39 2.29
C GLU A 624 25.36 -10.37 1.75
N THR A 625 25.20 -10.29 0.42
CA THR A 625 24.25 -9.36 -0.21
C THR A 625 23.60 -10.00 -1.43
N GLY A 626 22.38 -9.56 -1.77
CA GLY A 626 21.61 -10.13 -2.87
C GLY A 626 20.69 -11.25 -2.40
N ASN A 627 20.80 -12.44 -3.00
CA ASN A 627 19.87 -13.55 -2.79
C ASN A 627 20.61 -14.85 -2.48
N LEU A 628 20.08 -15.63 -1.54
CA LEU A 628 20.47 -17.02 -1.30
C LEU A 628 19.74 -17.93 -2.30
N SER A 629 20.44 -18.90 -2.85
CA SER A 629 19.84 -19.99 -3.62
C SER A 629 19.34 -21.07 -2.67
N ILE A 630 18.02 -21.16 -2.48
CA ILE A 630 17.40 -22.18 -1.65
C ILE A 630 16.88 -23.32 -2.54
N THR A 631 17.20 -24.56 -2.19
CA THR A 631 16.54 -25.74 -2.78
C THR A 631 16.08 -26.69 -1.68
N ALA A 632 15.04 -27.48 -1.96
CA ALA A 632 14.64 -28.60 -1.13
C ALA A 632 15.02 -29.91 -1.84
N GLN A 633 15.75 -30.78 -1.15
CA GLN A 633 16.14 -32.10 -1.66
C GLN A 633 15.39 -33.20 -0.93
N ASN A 634 14.68 -34.03 -1.70
CA ASN A 634 14.11 -35.28 -1.22
C ASN A 634 15.04 -36.46 -1.59
N PRO A 635 15.25 -37.43 -0.69
CA PRO A 635 16.06 -38.61 -0.98
C PRO A 635 15.47 -39.49 -2.09
N ALA A 636 16.33 -40.29 -2.73
CA ALA A 636 15.94 -41.35 -3.67
C ALA A 636 15.22 -42.52 -2.95
N PRO A 637 14.43 -43.37 -3.65
CA PRO A 637 14.13 -43.38 -5.09
C PRO A 637 13.05 -42.37 -5.49
N GLY A 638 13.14 -41.87 -6.73
CA GLY A 638 12.51 -40.61 -7.12
C GLY A 638 13.19 -39.45 -6.39
N GLY A 639 12.41 -38.52 -5.87
CA GLY A 639 12.92 -37.35 -5.18
C GLY A 639 13.83 -36.52 -6.08
N GLY A 640 14.88 -35.97 -5.49
CA GLY A 640 15.80 -35.04 -6.15
C GLY A 640 15.73 -33.64 -5.55
N THR A 641 16.55 -32.75 -6.10
CA THR A 641 16.60 -31.34 -5.72
C THR A 641 15.54 -30.55 -6.47
N SER A 642 14.81 -29.68 -5.78
CA SER A 642 13.86 -28.74 -6.36
C SER A 642 14.53 -27.77 -7.35
N LEU A 643 13.72 -27.02 -8.11
CA LEU A 643 14.20 -25.75 -8.66
C LEU A 643 14.60 -24.80 -7.52
N PHE A 644 15.51 -23.86 -7.82
CA PHE A 644 15.95 -22.87 -6.85
C PHE A 644 14.85 -21.84 -6.57
N TYR A 645 14.63 -21.55 -5.29
CA TYR A 645 13.89 -20.41 -4.78
C TYR A 645 14.90 -19.35 -4.33
N LEU A 646 14.72 -18.11 -4.78
CA LEU A 646 15.64 -17.01 -4.44
C LEU A 646 15.16 -16.29 -3.18
N GLU A 647 15.70 -16.69 -2.03
CA GLU A 647 15.48 -15.99 -0.76
C GLU A 647 16.28 -14.69 -0.77
N SER A 648 15.64 -13.54 -0.58
CA SER A 648 16.34 -12.26 -0.63
C SER A 648 16.95 -11.95 0.73
N ILE A 649 18.18 -11.44 0.75
CA ILE A 649 18.84 -11.05 2.01
C ILE A 649 18.35 -9.66 2.39
N ALA A 650 17.91 -9.48 3.63
CA ALA A 650 17.60 -8.16 4.15
C ALA A 650 18.90 -7.33 4.18
N ALA A 651 18.95 -6.25 3.39
CA ALA A 651 20.05 -5.30 3.46
C ALA A 651 20.12 -4.72 4.87
N SER A 652 21.30 -4.74 5.49
CA SER A 652 21.48 -4.15 6.82
C SER A 652 21.09 -2.68 6.79
N LEU A 653 20.32 -2.26 7.80
CA LEU A 653 19.83 -0.88 7.85
C LEU A 653 21.04 0.07 7.91
N GLY A 654 20.98 1.16 7.15
CA GLY A 654 22.06 2.14 7.13
C GLY A 654 22.34 2.70 8.53
N VAL A 655 23.62 2.87 8.88
CA VAL A 655 24.05 3.32 10.22
C VAL A 655 23.38 4.64 10.64
N ARG A 656 23.12 5.51 9.66
CA ARG A 656 22.35 6.75 9.77
C ARG A 656 20.92 6.52 10.24
N ALA A 657 20.17 5.70 9.52
CA ALA A 657 18.79 5.36 9.86
C ALA A 657 18.69 4.70 11.24
N ALA A 658 19.62 3.79 11.56
CA ALA A 658 19.73 3.15 12.87
C ALA A 658 20.02 4.14 14.01
N ALA A 659 20.91 5.11 13.80
CA ALA A 659 21.18 6.17 14.78
C ALA A 659 19.99 7.14 14.94
N ARG A 660 19.36 7.56 13.84
CA ARG A 660 18.19 8.46 13.85
C ARG A 660 16.99 7.85 14.58
N ILE A 661 16.62 6.61 14.27
CA ILE A 661 15.48 5.96 14.95
C ILE A 661 15.76 5.83 16.45
N LEU A 662 17.00 5.52 16.86
CA LEU A 662 17.37 5.44 18.26
C LEU A 662 17.33 6.78 18.99
N ASP A 663 17.72 7.88 18.35
CA ASP A 663 17.59 9.23 18.94
C ASP A 663 16.11 9.64 19.15
N GLN A 664 15.22 9.23 18.24
CA GLN A 664 13.77 9.44 18.38
C GLN A 664 13.11 8.49 19.42
N THR A 665 13.52 7.22 19.48
CA THR A 665 12.87 6.17 20.30
C THR A 665 13.54 5.89 21.64
N THR A 666 14.62 6.59 22.01
CA THR A 666 15.35 6.35 23.28
C THR A 666 15.78 7.67 23.92
N PHE A 667 16.43 7.60 25.09
CA PHE A 667 17.12 8.75 25.68
C PHE A 667 18.52 9.01 25.07
N GLY A 668 18.85 8.32 23.98
CA GLY A 668 20.03 8.54 23.14
C GLY A 668 20.69 7.23 22.68
N PRO A 669 21.24 7.21 21.45
CA PRO A 669 21.83 6.02 20.85
C PRO A 669 23.11 5.56 21.57
N THR A 670 23.39 4.27 21.47
CA THR A 670 24.67 3.66 21.87
C THR A 670 25.21 2.81 20.73
N ASN A 671 26.53 2.58 20.67
CA ASN A 671 27.14 1.76 19.61
C ASN A 671 26.55 0.33 19.55
N ALA A 672 26.16 -0.23 20.72
CA ALA A 672 25.53 -1.53 20.81
C ALA A 672 24.11 -1.51 20.22
N LEU A 673 23.29 -0.50 20.57
CA LEU A 673 21.95 -0.34 20.02
C LEU A 673 21.97 -0.04 18.52
N ILE A 674 22.88 0.83 18.03
CA ILE A 674 23.04 1.08 16.59
C ILE A 674 23.33 -0.24 15.88
N SER A 675 24.32 -1.00 16.37
CA SER A 675 24.68 -2.31 15.79
C SER A 675 23.51 -3.29 15.79
N HIS A 676 22.66 -3.28 16.82
CA HIS A 676 21.47 -4.11 16.94
C HIS A 676 20.39 -3.72 15.91
N VAL A 677 20.03 -2.43 15.85
CA VAL A 677 19.02 -1.92 14.90
C VAL A 677 19.50 -2.03 13.45
N GLN A 678 20.81 -1.95 13.18
CA GLN A 678 21.37 -2.25 11.86
C GLN A 678 21.18 -3.71 11.41
N GLN A 679 21.08 -4.64 12.36
CA GLN A 679 20.90 -6.07 12.11
C GLN A 679 19.42 -6.50 12.05
N GLU A 680 18.57 -5.94 12.92
CA GLU A 680 17.14 -6.31 13.00
C GLU A 680 16.24 -5.44 12.10
N GLY A 681 16.63 -4.19 11.85
CA GLY A 681 15.77 -3.20 11.18
C GLY A 681 14.82 -2.46 12.14
N ILE A 682 14.16 -1.41 11.62
CA ILE A 682 13.29 -0.51 12.40
C ILE A 682 12.07 -1.24 12.96
N ASP A 683 11.34 -2.00 12.13
CA ASP A 683 10.09 -2.63 12.53
C ASP A 683 10.29 -3.70 13.62
N ALA A 684 11.40 -4.44 13.56
CA ALA A 684 11.78 -5.42 14.57
C ALA A 684 12.22 -4.74 15.87
N TRP A 685 13.00 -3.67 15.80
CA TRP A 685 13.37 -2.85 16.97
C TRP A 685 12.14 -2.27 17.68
N LEU A 686 11.21 -1.67 16.95
CA LEU A 686 9.96 -1.17 17.51
C LEU A 686 9.14 -2.30 18.14
N SER A 687 9.02 -3.45 17.45
CA SER A 687 8.32 -4.63 17.96
C SER A 687 8.92 -5.17 19.26
N GLU A 688 10.25 -5.26 19.35
CA GLU A 688 10.97 -5.64 20.57
C GLU A 688 10.67 -4.66 21.71
N GLN A 689 10.77 -3.36 21.43
CA GLN A 689 10.56 -2.30 22.42
C GLN A 689 9.10 -2.22 22.93
N PHE A 690 8.10 -2.43 22.06
CA PHE A 690 6.70 -2.51 22.48
C PHE A 690 6.45 -3.69 23.45
N ASN A 691 7.12 -4.82 23.20
CA ASN A 691 7.02 -6.03 24.04
C ASN A 691 7.95 -6.01 25.27
N THR A 692 8.87 -5.05 25.38
CA THR A 692 9.80 -4.99 26.51
C THR A 692 9.05 -4.62 27.80
N PRO A 693 9.17 -5.41 28.88
CA PRO A 693 8.54 -5.12 30.16
C PRO A 693 8.97 -3.78 30.74
N GLN A 694 8.05 -3.10 31.43
CA GLN A 694 8.30 -1.80 32.04
C GLN A 694 9.41 -1.85 33.10
N THR A 695 10.36 -0.92 33.03
CA THR A 695 11.21 -0.54 34.17
C THR A 695 10.35 0.29 35.13
N VAL A 696 9.93 -0.34 36.23
CA VAL A 696 9.12 0.32 37.27
C VAL A 696 10.02 1.10 38.22
N LEU A 697 9.76 2.40 38.37
CA LEU A 697 10.43 3.28 39.34
C LEU A 697 10.11 2.81 40.76
N ALA A 698 11.12 2.70 41.63
CA ALA A 698 10.92 2.19 42.98
C ALA A 698 10.03 3.15 43.81
N PRO A 699 9.09 2.65 44.64
CA PRO A 699 8.20 3.50 45.43
C PRO A 699 8.96 4.48 46.35
N VAL A 700 8.70 5.78 46.17
CA VAL A 700 9.24 6.84 47.03
C VAL A 700 8.26 7.13 48.16
N TYR A 701 8.70 6.98 49.40
CA TYR A 701 7.89 7.25 50.58
C TYR A 701 8.08 8.69 51.10
N ALA A 702 7.08 9.23 51.80
CA ALA A 702 7.16 10.57 52.39
C ALA A 702 8.33 10.73 53.38
N ASN A 703 8.65 9.68 54.14
CA ASN A 703 9.79 9.59 55.07
C ASN A 703 11.09 9.07 54.41
N HIS A 704 11.26 9.37 53.12
CA HIS A 704 12.41 9.06 52.26
C HIS A 704 13.79 9.02 52.97
N PRO A 705 14.73 8.15 52.52
CA PRO A 705 16.01 7.95 53.20
C PRO A 705 16.83 9.23 53.36
N SER A 706 17.54 9.39 54.47
CA SER A 706 18.22 10.64 54.84
C SER A 706 19.39 11.09 53.94
N TYR A 707 19.86 10.22 53.03
CA TYR A 707 20.83 10.59 51.98
C TYR A 707 20.17 11.29 50.77
N CYS A 708 18.86 11.18 50.64
CA CYS A 708 18.03 11.92 49.70
C CYS A 708 17.44 13.13 50.45
N SER A 709 17.67 14.36 49.98
CA SER A 709 17.34 15.57 50.77
C SER A 709 15.85 15.99 50.72
N ALA A 710 15.08 15.40 49.80
CA ALA A 710 13.64 15.54 49.66
C ALA A 710 13.11 14.42 48.75
N ALA A 711 11.88 13.93 48.98
CA ALA A 711 11.27 12.86 48.19
C ALA A 711 11.31 13.07 46.65
N ILE A 712 11.25 14.33 46.19
CA ILE A 712 11.35 14.63 44.75
C ILE A 712 12.73 14.24 44.17
N TYR A 713 13.83 14.42 44.90
CA TYR A 713 15.17 14.01 44.43
C TYR A 713 15.30 12.50 44.31
N CYS A 714 14.64 11.74 45.20
CA CYS A 714 14.54 10.28 45.07
C CYS A 714 13.78 9.88 43.79
N THR A 715 12.70 10.62 43.46
CA THR A 715 11.90 10.38 42.26
C THR A 715 12.70 10.67 40.99
N GLU A 716 13.43 11.79 40.97
CA GLU A 716 14.35 12.16 39.89
C GLU A 716 15.48 11.14 39.74
N SER A 717 16.04 10.64 40.84
CA SER A 717 17.07 9.60 40.84
C SER A 717 16.59 8.31 40.19
N GLU A 718 15.41 7.82 40.58
CA GLU A 718 14.78 6.64 39.97
C GLU A 718 14.52 6.86 38.48
N TRP A 719 14.02 8.04 38.10
CA TRP A 719 13.74 8.38 36.71
C TRP A 719 14.99 8.45 35.83
N TYR A 720 16.06 9.12 36.29
CA TYR A 720 17.33 9.16 35.56
C TYR A 720 17.94 7.77 35.41
N ARG A 721 17.80 6.89 36.42
CA ARG A 721 18.24 5.50 36.29
C ARG A 721 17.45 4.78 35.19
N ALA A 722 16.13 4.90 35.16
CA ALA A 722 15.31 4.32 34.09
C ALA A 722 15.68 4.88 32.70
N ALA A 723 15.85 6.18 32.56
CA ALA A 723 16.25 6.82 31.30
C ALA A 723 17.65 6.37 30.83
N LEU A 724 18.64 6.32 31.73
CA LEU A 724 20.03 6.01 31.40
C LEU A 724 20.32 4.50 31.29
N THR A 725 19.62 3.64 32.02
CA THR A 725 19.93 2.20 32.11
C THR A 725 18.76 1.25 31.85
N GLY A 726 17.53 1.74 31.70
CA GLY A 726 16.35 0.89 31.42
C GLY A 726 16.39 0.29 30.01
N ASN A 727 15.89 -0.94 29.86
CA ASN A 727 15.84 -1.65 28.56
C ASN A 727 14.63 -1.25 27.71
N ASP A 728 13.54 -0.79 28.34
CA ASP A 728 12.28 -0.33 27.76
C ASP A 728 12.36 1.14 27.32
N GLN A 729 13.43 1.49 26.60
CA GLN A 729 13.75 2.87 26.23
C GLN A 729 12.61 3.59 25.51
N LEU A 730 11.91 2.93 24.58
CA LEU A 730 10.75 3.51 23.90
C LEU A 730 9.61 3.82 24.87
N ARG A 731 9.35 2.92 25.82
CA ARG A 731 8.28 3.09 26.82
C ARG A 731 8.58 4.29 27.70
N GLN A 732 9.81 4.41 28.19
CA GLN A 732 10.22 5.55 29.04
C GLN A 732 10.26 6.87 28.25
N ARG A 733 10.66 6.84 26.97
CA ARG A 733 10.67 8.01 26.08
C ARG A 733 9.26 8.51 25.76
N VAL A 734 8.31 7.60 25.54
CA VAL A 734 6.88 7.90 25.36
C VAL A 734 6.26 8.37 26.68
N ALA A 735 6.55 7.73 27.80
CA ALA A 735 6.09 8.17 29.13
C ALA A 735 6.53 9.60 29.45
N PHE A 736 7.77 9.96 29.08
CA PHE A 736 8.27 11.32 29.21
C PHE A 736 7.45 12.29 28.34
N ALA A 737 7.29 12.02 27.04
CA ALA A 737 6.46 12.83 26.15
C ALA A 737 5.00 12.95 26.63
N LEU A 738 4.42 11.89 27.19
CA LEU A 738 3.09 11.91 27.82
C LEU A 738 3.06 12.78 29.08
N SER A 739 4.16 12.86 29.85
CA SER A 739 4.25 13.75 31.02
C SER A 739 4.43 15.23 30.65
N GLU A 740 4.85 15.52 29.42
CA GLU A 740 4.87 16.88 28.87
C GLU A 740 3.51 17.33 28.33
N LEU A 741 2.66 16.36 27.94
CA LEU A 741 1.30 16.60 27.48
C LEU A 741 0.30 16.61 28.65
N TYR A 742 0.23 15.53 29.43
CA TYR A 742 -0.52 15.45 30.69
C TYR A 742 0.34 15.92 31.86
N VAL A 743 0.54 17.23 31.92
CA VAL A 743 1.46 17.89 32.86
C VAL A 743 0.99 17.75 34.31
N ILE A 744 1.93 17.40 35.19
CA ILE A 744 1.82 17.64 36.65
C ILE A 744 3.07 18.37 37.13
N SER A 745 3.06 18.89 38.36
CA SER A 745 4.23 19.56 38.94
C SER A 745 4.57 19.07 40.36
N ALA A 746 5.86 18.87 40.60
CA ALA A 746 6.44 18.54 41.90
C ALA A 746 6.44 19.69 42.92
N PHE A 747 5.91 20.87 42.56
CA PHE A 747 5.70 21.96 43.52
C PHE A 747 4.48 21.71 44.43
N PRO A 748 3.25 21.44 43.91
CA PRO A 748 2.11 21.00 44.73
C PRO A 748 2.18 19.51 45.12
N ILE A 749 2.81 18.65 44.32
CA ILE A 749 2.77 17.19 44.52
C ILE A 749 4.11 16.68 45.05
N THR A 750 4.08 15.91 46.15
CA THR A 750 5.31 15.30 46.68
C THR A 750 5.83 14.17 45.78
N GLY A 751 7.11 13.81 45.88
CA GLY A 751 7.69 12.69 45.11
C GLY A 751 6.95 11.34 45.29
N ALA A 752 6.25 11.16 46.41
CA ALA A 752 5.40 10.00 46.66
C ALA A 752 4.13 9.94 45.77
N GLY A 753 3.69 11.09 45.23
CA GLY A 753 2.63 11.17 44.23
C GLY A 753 3.14 11.22 42.78
N VAL A 754 4.31 11.83 42.56
CA VAL A 754 4.94 11.87 41.22
C VAL A 754 5.38 10.46 40.77
N THR A 755 5.98 9.65 41.66
CA THR A 755 6.50 8.33 41.27
C THR A 755 5.42 7.37 40.75
N PRO A 756 4.25 7.20 41.42
CA PRO A 756 3.15 6.41 40.87
C PRO A 756 2.60 6.96 39.55
N TYR A 757 2.53 8.28 39.39
CA TYR A 757 2.04 8.92 38.16
C TYR A 757 2.92 8.60 36.94
N ILE A 758 4.25 8.66 37.08
CA ILE A 758 5.16 8.33 35.98
C ILE A 758 5.17 6.82 35.70
N ASN A 759 5.04 5.98 36.73
CA ASN A 759 4.85 4.54 36.54
C ASN A 759 3.54 4.22 35.80
N MET A 760 2.47 4.96 36.02
CA MET A 760 1.20 4.85 35.28
C MET A 760 1.41 5.26 33.81
N LEU A 761 1.97 6.44 33.52
CA LEU A 761 2.23 6.86 32.13
C LEU A 761 3.12 5.87 31.36
N ALA A 762 4.15 5.28 32.00
CA ALA A 762 4.99 4.25 31.38
C ALA A 762 4.25 2.92 31.17
N LYS A 763 3.40 2.50 32.11
CA LYS A 763 2.53 1.34 31.96
C LYS A 763 1.59 1.51 30.76
N ASP A 764 0.96 2.69 30.66
CA ASP A 764 -0.14 2.93 29.73
C ASP A 764 0.31 3.45 28.36
N SER A 765 1.61 3.76 28.18
CA SER A 765 2.25 4.27 26.95
C SER A 765 1.87 3.53 25.67
N PHE A 766 1.54 2.24 25.73
CA PHE A 766 1.21 1.39 24.59
C PHE A 766 -0.25 0.88 24.58
N THR A 767 -1.11 1.41 25.47
CA THR A 767 -2.51 0.97 25.63
C THR A 767 -3.46 1.73 24.68
N ASN A 768 -4.71 1.95 25.08
CA ASN A 768 -5.65 2.78 24.33
C ASN A 768 -5.64 4.21 24.89
N TRP A 769 -5.75 5.23 24.04
CA TRP A 769 -5.83 6.62 24.49
C TRP A 769 -6.99 6.88 25.47
N HIS A 770 -8.13 6.18 25.33
CA HIS A 770 -9.22 6.24 26.31
C HIS A 770 -8.82 5.73 27.70
N GLN A 771 -7.97 4.69 27.76
CA GLN A 771 -7.40 4.18 29.02
C GLN A 771 -6.45 5.22 29.63
N ILE A 772 -5.57 5.84 28.82
CA ILE A 772 -4.67 6.90 29.28
C ILE A 772 -5.48 8.08 29.84
N MET A 773 -6.52 8.53 29.12
CA MET A 773 -7.44 9.56 29.61
C MET A 773 -8.07 9.18 30.96
N THR A 774 -8.52 7.93 31.10
CA THR A 774 -9.13 7.42 32.35
C THR A 774 -8.16 7.40 33.51
N ASP A 775 -7.00 6.77 33.34
CA ASP A 775 -6.03 6.58 34.44
C ASP A 775 -5.40 7.92 34.84
N VAL A 776 -5.19 8.86 33.90
CA VAL A 776 -4.82 10.25 34.21
C VAL A 776 -5.93 10.98 34.96
N THR A 777 -7.19 10.90 34.52
CA THR A 777 -8.34 11.55 35.19
C THR A 777 -8.45 11.10 36.64
N LEU A 778 -8.32 9.80 36.88
CA LEU A 778 -8.46 9.22 38.21
C LEU A 778 -7.15 9.17 39.00
N SER A 779 -6.07 9.77 38.51
CA SER A 779 -4.82 9.82 39.27
C SER A 779 -4.90 10.89 40.37
N PRO A 780 -4.61 10.56 41.65
CA PRO A 780 -4.56 11.56 42.71
C PRO A 780 -3.52 12.67 42.46
N ALA A 781 -2.45 12.39 41.71
CA ALA A 781 -1.48 13.42 41.34
C ALA A 781 -2.08 14.48 40.40
N MET A 782 -2.81 14.05 39.37
CA MET A 782 -3.52 14.96 38.46
C MET A 782 -4.68 15.68 39.18
N GLY A 783 -5.42 14.95 40.03
CA GLY A 783 -6.51 15.51 40.83
C GLY A 783 -6.08 16.67 41.74
N ILE A 784 -4.88 16.60 42.33
CA ILE A 784 -4.28 17.72 43.08
C ILE A 784 -3.80 18.84 42.16
N TYR A 785 -3.28 18.52 40.97
CA TYR A 785 -2.66 19.53 40.11
C TYR A 785 -3.66 20.52 39.52
N LEU A 786 -4.89 20.07 39.29
CA LEU A 786 -5.97 20.82 38.65
C LEU A 786 -7.28 20.78 39.45
N ASP A 787 -7.17 20.66 40.77
CA ASP A 787 -8.27 20.84 41.75
C ASP A 787 -9.54 19.97 41.52
N MET A 788 -9.41 18.82 40.85
CA MET A 788 -10.49 17.81 40.77
C MET A 788 -10.61 17.00 42.06
N LEU A 789 -9.50 16.77 42.76
CA LEU A 789 -9.49 16.09 44.05
C LEU A 789 -10.25 16.94 45.09
N ASP A 790 -11.20 16.31 45.78
CA ASP A 790 -12.12 16.94 46.74
C ASP A 790 -13.03 18.04 46.14
N SER A 791 -13.16 18.10 44.80
CA SER A 791 -14.17 18.94 44.12
C SER A 791 -15.58 18.39 44.39
N HIS A 792 -16.51 19.25 44.81
CA HIS A 792 -17.85 18.87 45.27
C HIS A 792 -18.97 19.40 44.37
N SER A 793 -20.13 18.75 44.44
CA SER A 793 -21.39 19.20 43.84
C SER A 793 -21.72 20.63 44.27
N PRO A 794 -21.94 21.57 43.33
CA PRO A 794 -22.15 22.98 43.66
C PRO A 794 -23.44 23.21 44.45
N THR A 795 -23.40 24.07 45.47
CA THR A 795 -24.58 24.43 46.27
C THR A 795 -25.01 25.88 46.06
N GLY A 796 -26.33 26.11 45.92
CA GLY A 796 -26.89 27.46 45.82
C GLY A 796 -26.48 28.23 44.56
N THR A 797 -25.44 29.06 44.66
CA THR A 797 -24.87 29.86 43.56
C THR A 797 -23.40 29.55 43.31
N GLU A 798 -22.86 28.48 43.91
CA GLU A 798 -21.53 27.97 43.60
C GLU A 798 -21.52 27.33 42.21
N ILE A 799 -20.32 27.20 41.64
CA ILE A 799 -20.03 26.39 40.45
C ILE A 799 -19.04 25.30 40.84
N ALA A 800 -19.04 24.18 40.12
CA ALA A 800 -18.01 23.14 40.30
C ALA A 800 -16.64 23.67 39.84
N ASP A 801 -15.55 23.10 40.36
CA ASP A 801 -14.21 23.51 39.92
C ASP A 801 -13.99 23.11 38.44
N GLU A 802 -13.60 24.09 37.64
CA GLU A 802 -13.48 23.96 36.19
C GLU A 802 -12.05 23.67 35.73
N ASN A 803 -11.04 23.77 36.61
CA ASN A 803 -9.63 23.71 36.22
C ASN A 803 -9.34 22.39 35.47
N TYR A 804 -9.64 21.25 36.08
CA TYR A 804 -9.46 19.96 35.41
C TYR A 804 -10.29 19.83 34.13
N ALA A 805 -11.59 20.16 34.17
CA ALA A 805 -12.49 20.06 33.03
C ALA A 805 -12.01 20.85 31.81
N ARG A 806 -11.49 22.06 32.05
CA ARG A 806 -10.98 22.98 31.04
C ARG A 806 -9.67 22.48 30.45
N GLU A 807 -8.68 22.12 31.27
CA GLU A 807 -7.38 21.66 30.77
C GLU A 807 -7.45 20.27 30.11
N PHE A 808 -8.31 19.38 30.62
CA PHE A 808 -8.62 18.08 30.01
C PHE A 808 -9.06 18.21 28.55
N MET A 809 -9.93 19.16 28.23
CA MET A 809 -10.29 19.46 26.85
C MET A 809 -9.18 20.24 26.13
N GLN A 810 -8.74 21.36 26.70
CA GLN A 810 -8.02 22.39 25.95
C GLN A 810 -6.51 22.18 25.79
N LEU A 811 -5.85 21.53 26.74
CA LEU A 811 -4.40 21.26 26.67
C LEU A 811 -4.10 19.80 26.35
N PHE A 812 -4.90 18.88 26.90
CA PHE A 812 -4.51 17.47 26.90
C PHE A 812 -5.09 16.66 25.74
N ASN A 813 -6.33 16.93 25.33
CA ASN A 813 -7.03 16.04 24.38
C ASN A 813 -7.45 16.69 23.05
N MET A 814 -7.89 17.95 23.02
CA MET A 814 -8.53 18.50 21.81
C MET A 814 -8.24 19.95 21.43
N GLY A 815 -7.74 20.81 22.32
CA GLY A 815 -7.48 22.21 21.97
C GLY A 815 -8.73 23.09 21.97
N ILE A 816 -8.49 24.41 21.92
CA ILE A 816 -9.54 25.45 21.99
C ILE A 816 -10.31 25.69 20.67
N TYR A 817 -9.79 25.24 19.53
CA TYR A 817 -10.37 25.45 18.20
C TYR A 817 -10.49 24.15 17.42
N LEU A 818 -11.52 24.03 16.59
CA LEU A 818 -11.69 22.90 15.68
C LEU A 818 -10.55 22.85 14.65
N LEU A 819 -10.12 21.63 14.36
CA LEU A 819 -9.03 21.27 13.47
C LEU A 819 -9.57 20.43 12.32
N ASN A 820 -8.93 20.57 11.16
CA ASN A 820 -9.01 19.58 10.09
C ASN A 820 -8.17 18.35 10.48
N GLN A 821 -8.35 17.24 9.78
CA GLN A 821 -7.57 16.01 9.99
C GLN A 821 -6.05 16.24 9.87
N ASP A 822 -5.64 17.27 9.12
CA ASP A 822 -4.24 17.67 8.89
C ASP A 822 -3.67 18.61 9.95
N GLY A 823 -4.41 18.88 11.04
CA GLY A 823 -4.01 19.75 12.14
C GLY A 823 -4.10 21.26 11.86
N SER A 824 -4.59 21.67 10.69
CA SER A 824 -4.91 23.08 10.41
C SER A 824 -6.24 23.51 11.04
N LEU A 825 -6.41 24.80 11.32
CA LEU A 825 -7.64 25.32 11.94
C LEU A 825 -8.83 25.26 10.96
N GLN A 826 -10.01 24.84 11.45
CA GLN A 826 -11.27 25.10 10.77
C GLN A 826 -11.69 26.56 10.99
N LEU A 827 -12.07 27.24 9.89
CA LEU A 827 -12.41 28.65 9.91
C LEU A 827 -13.90 28.87 9.56
N ASP A 828 -14.52 29.85 10.19
CA ASP A 828 -15.88 30.30 9.88
C ASP A 828 -15.94 31.02 8.50
N GLY A 829 -17.15 31.41 8.09
CA GLY A 829 -17.36 32.15 6.85
C GLY A 829 -16.70 33.54 6.78
N ASN A 830 -16.09 34.01 7.88
CA ASN A 830 -15.36 35.27 7.98
C ASN A 830 -13.83 35.05 8.09
N GLY A 831 -13.36 33.80 8.17
CA GLY A 831 -11.94 33.44 8.34
C GLY A 831 -11.46 33.35 9.79
N ASN A 832 -12.36 33.36 10.79
CA ASN A 832 -12.01 33.21 12.20
C ASN A 832 -11.97 31.71 12.60
N PRO A 833 -11.05 31.28 13.47
CA PRO A 833 -11.05 29.92 14.01
C PRO A 833 -12.34 29.58 14.76
N ILE A 834 -12.92 28.41 14.49
CA ILE A 834 -14.16 27.95 15.12
C ILE A 834 -13.84 27.37 16.52
N PRO A 835 -14.44 27.86 17.62
CA PRO A 835 -14.24 27.30 18.96
C PRO A 835 -14.67 25.84 19.06
N ALA A 836 -13.86 25.00 19.72
CA ALA A 836 -14.15 23.57 19.88
C ALA A 836 -15.28 23.27 20.87
N TYR A 837 -15.48 24.15 21.86
CA TYR A 837 -16.50 24.03 22.90
C TYR A 837 -16.92 25.43 23.42
N THR A 838 -17.90 25.46 24.31
CA THR A 838 -18.44 26.66 24.96
C THR A 838 -18.26 26.60 26.48
N GLU A 839 -18.35 27.75 27.16
CA GLU A 839 -18.20 27.81 28.62
C GLU A 839 -19.23 26.95 29.35
N ALA A 840 -20.49 26.94 28.90
CA ALA A 840 -21.54 26.09 29.46
C ALA A 840 -21.25 24.58 29.33
N GLN A 841 -20.38 24.19 28.40
CA GLN A 841 -19.88 22.81 28.30
C GLN A 841 -18.74 22.59 29.30
N VAL A 842 -17.83 23.55 29.52
CA VAL A 842 -16.83 23.48 30.60
C VAL A 842 -17.51 23.29 31.96
N GLU A 843 -18.51 24.11 32.29
CA GLU A 843 -19.34 23.94 33.50
C GLU A 843 -19.98 22.55 33.59
N ALA A 844 -20.40 21.97 32.46
CA ALA A 844 -21.04 20.65 32.42
C ALA A 844 -20.03 19.51 32.65
N PHE A 845 -18.81 19.62 32.10
CA PHE A 845 -17.72 18.70 32.39
C PHE A 845 -17.25 18.83 33.85
N ALA A 846 -17.11 20.06 34.37
CA ALA A 846 -16.76 20.33 35.75
C ALA A 846 -17.70 19.60 36.72
N ARG A 847 -19.01 19.68 36.49
CA ARG A 847 -20.00 18.92 37.28
C ARG A 847 -19.86 17.40 37.14
N ALA A 848 -19.53 16.88 35.95
CA ALA A 848 -19.29 15.45 35.75
C ALA A 848 -18.06 14.93 36.52
N PHE A 849 -17.06 15.79 36.75
CA PHE A 849 -15.85 15.48 37.51
C PHE A 849 -15.95 15.77 39.04
N THR A 850 -17.14 16.10 39.57
CA THR A 850 -17.35 16.28 41.02
C THR A 850 -17.42 14.94 41.78
N GLY A 851 -17.08 14.97 43.07
CA GLY A 851 -17.27 13.86 44.02
C GLY A 851 -16.07 12.92 44.17
N TRP A 852 -14.85 13.31 43.77
CA TRP A 852 -13.69 12.40 43.77
C TRP A 852 -12.67 12.71 44.88
N THR A 853 -12.19 11.70 45.59
CA THR A 853 -11.18 11.85 46.66
C THR A 853 -10.22 10.65 46.72
N TYR A 854 -9.26 10.68 47.65
CA TYR A 854 -8.35 9.55 47.89
C TYR A 854 -9.09 8.29 48.35
N ALA A 855 -8.69 7.14 47.82
CA ALA A 855 -9.08 5.86 48.39
C ALA A 855 -8.50 5.65 49.80
N ASN A 856 -9.21 4.90 50.64
CA ASN A 856 -8.67 4.35 51.88
C ASN A 856 -7.46 3.45 51.59
N ALA A 857 -6.67 3.13 52.62
CA ALA A 857 -5.44 2.32 52.48
C ALA A 857 -5.68 0.89 51.92
N ASP A 858 -6.92 0.39 51.96
CA ASP A 858 -7.35 -0.89 51.40
C ASP A 858 -8.02 -0.75 50.01
N GLY A 859 -8.03 0.46 49.43
CA GLY A 859 -8.67 0.77 48.15
C GLY A 859 -10.16 1.10 48.23
N SER A 860 -10.78 1.11 49.43
CA SER A 860 -12.21 1.41 49.58
C SER A 860 -12.53 2.91 49.60
N THR A 861 -13.80 3.25 49.32
CA THR A 861 -14.32 4.63 49.37
C THR A 861 -14.43 5.17 50.81
N PRO A 862 -13.98 6.41 51.11
CA PRO A 862 -14.20 7.07 52.40
C PRO A 862 -15.63 7.60 52.56
N SER A 863 -16.02 7.96 53.78
CA SER A 863 -17.40 8.38 54.09
C SER A 863 -17.75 9.84 53.76
N SER A 864 -16.77 10.62 53.29
CA SER A 864 -16.89 12.01 52.84
C SER A 864 -15.67 12.36 51.99
N LEU A 865 -15.74 13.49 51.27
CA LEU A 865 -14.53 14.19 50.83
C LEU A 865 -13.64 14.55 52.04
N ILE A 866 -12.37 14.92 51.79
CA ILE A 866 -11.28 15.00 52.78
C ILE A 866 -10.73 13.60 53.18
N GLY A 867 -10.19 12.88 52.19
CA GLY A 867 -9.47 11.62 52.41
C GLY A 867 -8.05 11.80 53.00
N VAL A 868 -7.46 10.70 53.50
CA VAL A 868 -6.02 10.66 53.85
C VAL A 868 -5.21 10.46 52.56
N PRO A 869 -4.15 11.24 52.29
CA PRO A 869 -3.39 11.14 51.05
C PRO A 869 -2.87 9.72 50.75
N ASN A 870 -3.35 9.15 49.63
CA ASN A 870 -3.03 7.81 49.16
C ASN A 870 -2.79 7.84 47.65
N TYR A 871 -1.52 7.83 47.25
CA TYR A 871 -1.10 7.86 45.84
C TYR A 871 -0.96 6.46 45.22
N SER A 872 -1.23 5.40 45.99
CA SER A 872 -1.05 4.01 45.55
C SER A 872 -2.28 3.41 44.88
N HIS A 873 -3.38 4.15 44.84
CA HIS A 873 -4.66 3.77 44.23
C HIS A 873 -5.19 4.95 43.41
N PRO A 874 -6.05 4.71 42.40
CA PRO A 874 -6.86 5.77 41.79
C PRO A 874 -7.73 6.49 42.84
N MET A 875 -8.18 7.70 42.49
CA MET A 875 -9.25 8.38 43.20
C MET A 875 -10.54 7.55 43.13
N VAL A 876 -11.39 7.71 44.15
CA VAL A 876 -12.67 7.00 44.28
C VAL A 876 -13.81 7.99 44.51
N ALA A 877 -14.99 7.64 44.04
CA ALA A 877 -16.17 8.48 44.11
C ALA A 877 -16.85 8.45 45.48
N VAL A 878 -17.16 9.62 46.02
CA VAL A 878 -18.06 9.86 47.14
C VAL A 878 -19.38 10.39 46.58
N GLU A 879 -20.29 9.46 46.26
CA GLU A 879 -21.58 9.73 45.60
C GLU A 879 -22.45 10.80 46.27
N ALA A 880 -22.27 11.04 47.58
CA ALA A 880 -23.00 12.08 48.32
C ALA A 880 -22.60 13.51 47.89
N ASP A 881 -21.40 13.67 47.31
CA ASP A 881 -20.81 14.94 46.91
C ASP A 881 -20.69 15.07 45.38
N HIS A 882 -21.34 14.20 44.60
CA HIS A 882 -21.42 14.28 43.13
C HIS A 882 -22.67 15.05 42.65
N ASP A 883 -22.53 15.90 41.64
CA ASP A 883 -23.67 16.55 40.98
C ASP A 883 -24.47 15.53 40.19
N THR A 884 -25.70 15.20 40.62
CA THR A 884 -26.56 14.24 39.91
C THR A 884 -27.54 14.90 38.92
N ASN A 885 -27.39 16.20 38.66
CA ASN A 885 -28.19 16.93 37.68
C ASN A 885 -27.79 16.56 36.24
N PRO A 886 -28.69 16.73 35.25
CA PRO A 886 -28.36 16.44 33.85
C PRO A 886 -27.33 17.44 33.30
N LYS A 887 -26.40 16.94 32.49
CA LYS A 887 -25.24 17.70 31.97
C LYS A 887 -25.23 17.61 30.45
N THR A 888 -24.97 18.72 29.74
CA THR A 888 -24.90 18.73 28.28
C THR A 888 -23.45 18.94 27.86
N LEU A 889 -22.83 17.88 27.32
CA LEU A 889 -21.40 17.83 27.01
C LEU A 889 -21.12 18.32 25.58
N LEU A 890 -20.14 17.74 24.88
CA LEU A 890 -19.83 18.03 23.48
C LEU A 890 -20.77 17.28 22.54
N ASN A 891 -20.88 17.77 21.30
CA ASN A 891 -21.41 16.98 20.20
C ASN A 891 -20.23 16.37 19.45
N ASP A 892 -20.07 15.06 19.56
CA ASP A 892 -19.00 14.28 18.96
C ASP A 892 -19.24 13.92 17.47
N THR A 893 -20.41 14.28 16.92
CA THR A 893 -20.78 14.01 15.51
C THR A 893 -20.96 15.27 14.65
N ASP A 894 -21.44 16.37 15.23
CA ASP A 894 -21.48 17.71 14.64
C ASP A 894 -21.04 18.75 15.70
N PRO A 895 -19.72 18.97 15.85
CA PRO A 895 -19.19 19.91 16.84
C PRO A 895 -19.54 21.37 16.55
N THR A 896 -19.99 21.70 15.32
CA THR A 896 -20.42 23.06 14.96
C THR A 896 -21.82 23.40 15.47
N SER A 897 -22.61 22.40 15.85
CA SER A 897 -23.98 22.57 16.34
C SER A 897 -24.07 23.10 17.78
N TYR A 898 -23.03 22.88 18.58
CA TYR A 898 -23.00 23.04 20.05
C TYR A 898 -24.17 22.38 20.82
N LYS A 899 -24.90 21.45 20.17
CA LYS A 899 -25.99 20.66 20.78
C LYS A 899 -25.43 19.32 21.22
N GLY A 900 -24.77 19.30 22.37
CA GLY A 900 -24.05 18.14 22.87
C GLY A 900 -24.93 17.01 23.39
N THR A 901 -24.27 15.89 23.68
CA THR A 901 -24.87 14.72 24.33
C THR A 901 -25.26 15.07 25.76
N THR A 902 -26.49 14.72 26.15
CA THR A 902 -27.00 14.97 27.51
C THR A 902 -26.80 13.73 28.39
N LEU A 903 -26.02 13.87 29.47
CA LEU A 903 -25.97 12.88 30.55
C LEU A 903 -27.27 12.94 31.35
N SER A 904 -27.77 11.78 31.74
CA SER A 904 -29.06 11.67 32.43
C SER A 904 -28.98 12.20 33.87
N SER A 905 -30.11 12.58 34.46
CA SER A 905 -30.17 12.86 35.90
C SER A 905 -30.06 11.57 36.72
N GLY A 906 -29.26 11.58 37.79
CA GLY A 906 -29.16 10.47 38.73
C GLY A 906 -28.20 9.34 38.34
N GLN A 907 -27.22 9.61 37.48
CA GLN A 907 -26.08 8.70 37.26
C GLN A 907 -25.10 8.78 38.45
N THR A 908 -24.21 7.77 38.58
CA THR A 908 -23.13 7.80 39.57
C THR A 908 -21.92 8.56 39.04
N ALA A 909 -21.01 9.00 39.92
CA ALA A 909 -19.85 9.76 39.51
C ALA A 909 -18.93 8.95 38.58
N GLU A 910 -18.77 7.64 38.79
CA GLU A 910 -17.97 6.81 37.88
C GLU A 910 -18.59 6.72 36.49
N HIS A 911 -19.93 6.70 36.39
CA HIS A 911 -20.62 6.68 35.12
C HIS A 911 -20.47 8.01 34.38
N ASP A 912 -20.68 9.12 35.08
CA ASP A 912 -20.56 10.47 34.50
C ASP A 912 -19.14 10.81 34.06
N VAL A 913 -18.12 10.40 34.83
CA VAL A 913 -16.72 10.54 34.42
C VAL A 913 -16.40 9.68 33.19
N GLN A 914 -16.87 8.44 33.14
CA GLN A 914 -16.65 7.58 31.97
C GLN A 914 -17.38 8.07 30.72
N ASP A 915 -18.61 8.57 30.85
CA ASP A 915 -19.35 9.20 29.75
C ASP A 915 -18.64 10.48 29.27
N ALA A 916 -18.14 11.32 30.20
CA ALA A 916 -17.39 12.53 29.89
C ALA A 916 -16.08 12.22 29.14
N ILE A 917 -15.28 11.29 29.65
CA ILE A 917 -14.05 10.81 28.99
C ILE A 917 -14.38 10.25 27.61
N THR A 918 -15.43 9.46 27.48
CA THR A 918 -15.85 8.85 26.21
C THR A 918 -16.32 9.89 25.18
N ASN A 919 -17.05 10.93 25.63
CA ASN A 919 -17.51 12.02 24.79
C ASN A 919 -16.36 12.88 24.26
N VAL A 920 -15.39 13.24 25.11
CA VAL A 920 -14.15 13.90 24.67
C VAL A 920 -13.36 12.98 23.76
N PHE A 921 -13.18 11.70 24.13
CA PHE A 921 -12.43 10.73 23.33
C PHE A 921 -12.98 10.68 21.90
N ASN A 922 -14.28 10.44 21.73
CA ASN A 922 -14.92 10.28 20.41
C ASN A 922 -14.84 11.52 19.52
N HIS A 923 -14.73 12.71 20.11
CA HIS A 923 -14.74 13.99 19.39
C HIS A 923 -13.70 14.05 18.25
N PRO A 924 -14.05 14.59 17.06
CA PRO A 924 -13.21 14.54 15.85
C PRO A 924 -11.90 15.35 15.96
N ASN A 925 -11.76 16.21 16.97
CA ASN A 925 -10.53 16.98 17.19
C ASN A 925 -9.40 16.20 17.87
N VAL A 926 -9.71 15.13 18.60
CA VAL A 926 -8.69 14.38 19.37
C VAL A 926 -7.63 13.75 18.45
N PRO A 927 -7.98 13.05 17.34
CA PRO A 927 -6.99 12.45 16.47
C PRO A 927 -5.93 13.44 15.92
N PRO A 928 -6.28 14.59 15.28
CA PRO A 928 -5.27 15.53 14.80
C PRO A 928 -4.54 16.27 15.93
N PHE A 929 -5.20 16.57 17.05
CA PHE A 929 -4.57 17.24 18.19
C PHE A 929 -3.48 16.37 18.82
N VAL A 930 -3.82 15.15 19.25
CA VAL A 930 -2.91 14.22 19.93
C VAL A 930 -1.77 13.79 19.00
N SER A 931 -2.09 13.50 17.73
CA SER A 931 -1.06 13.14 16.73
C SER A 931 -0.02 14.25 16.56
N LYS A 932 -0.47 15.51 16.45
CA LYS A 932 0.44 16.65 16.32
C LYS A 932 1.36 16.77 17.55
N GLN A 933 0.80 16.74 18.77
CA GLN A 933 1.61 16.85 19.99
C GLN A 933 2.65 15.74 20.09
N LEU A 934 2.25 14.48 19.90
CA LEU A 934 3.17 13.35 20.00
C LEU A 934 4.29 13.42 18.95
N ILE A 935 4.00 13.83 17.72
CA ILE A 935 5.04 14.04 16.70
C ILE A 935 6.01 15.16 17.10
N GLN A 936 5.50 16.26 17.68
CA GLN A 936 6.33 17.37 18.17
C GLN A 936 7.26 16.93 19.30
N HIS A 937 6.77 16.17 20.29
CA HIS A 937 7.61 15.72 21.40
C HIS A 937 8.60 14.60 21.01
N LEU A 938 8.26 13.74 20.03
CA LEU A 938 9.04 12.54 19.70
C LEU A 938 9.95 12.66 18.45
N VAL A 939 9.60 13.47 17.44
CA VAL A 939 10.24 13.43 16.11
C VAL A 939 10.63 14.80 15.57
N THR A 940 9.68 15.73 15.39
CA THR A 940 9.93 16.99 14.67
C THR A 940 9.01 18.11 15.15
N SER A 941 9.57 19.30 15.39
CA SER A 941 8.79 20.41 15.96
C SER A 941 7.73 20.96 15.01
N MET A 942 7.91 20.77 13.70
CA MET A 942 7.05 21.30 12.63
C MET A 942 6.64 20.19 11.64
N PRO A 943 5.79 19.24 12.04
CA PRO A 943 5.31 18.20 11.15
C PRO A 943 4.40 18.77 10.06
N SER A 944 4.50 18.24 8.85
CA SER A 944 3.64 18.65 7.75
C SER A 944 2.17 18.27 8.02
N PRO A 945 1.21 19.00 7.42
CA PRO A 945 -0.20 18.63 7.50
C PRO A 945 -0.46 17.20 6.99
N GLY A 946 0.33 16.74 6.02
CA GLY A 946 0.24 15.38 5.50
C GLY A 946 0.65 14.31 6.52
N TYR A 947 1.68 14.57 7.32
CA TYR A 947 2.14 13.67 8.38
C TYR A 947 1.14 13.61 9.52
N ILE A 948 0.66 14.77 10.02
CA ILE A 948 -0.42 14.84 11.01
C ILE A 948 -1.64 14.05 10.52
N SER A 949 -2.07 14.26 9.26
CA SER A 949 -3.24 13.57 8.72
C SER A 949 -3.10 12.05 8.65
N ARG A 950 -1.91 11.51 8.35
CA ARG A 950 -1.69 10.06 8.30
C ARG A 950 -1.76 9.43 9.69
N VAL A 951 -1.07 10.00 10.66
CA VAL A 951 -1.08 9.51 12.06
C VAL A 951 -2.46 9.69 12.68
N ALA A 952 -3.14 10.82 12.43
CA ALA A 952 -4.50 11.06 12.88
C ALA A 952 -5.50 10.04 12.30
N SER A 953 -5.31 9.59 11.06
CA SER A 953 -6.15 8.52 10.49
C SER A 953 -5.91 7.16 11.16
N VAL A 954 -4.67 6.82 11.51
CA VAL A 954 -4.35 5.61 12.32
C VAL A 954 -4.93 5.72 13.74
N PHE A 955 -4.89 6.91 14.34
CA PHE A 955 -5.57 7.15 15.62
C PHE A 955 -7.10 6.97 15.48
N THR A 956 -7.72 7.44 14.39
CA THR A 956 -9.15 7.22 14.13
C THR A 956 -9.48 5.73 13.97
N ASN A 957 -8.63 4.97 13.28
CA ASN A 957 -8.78 3.53 13.06
C ASN A 957 -7.42 2.89 12.72
N ASP A 958 -6.95 1.96 13.55
CA ASP A 958 -5.68 1.24 13.40
C ASP A 958 -5.63 0.22 12.25
N GLY A 959 -6.68 0.12 11.45
CA GLY A 959 -6.86 -0.89 10.40
C GLY A 959 -7.71 -2.09 10.83
N ASN A 960 -7.87 -2.30 12.14
CA ASN A 960 -8.71 -3.35 12.72
C ASN A 960 -10.04 -2.81 13.29
N GLY A 961 -10.30 -1.51 13.13
CA GLY A 961 -11.46 -0.83 13.70
C GLY A 961 -11.23 -0.30 15.12
N VAL A 962 -10.01 -0.36 15.65
CA VAL A 962 -9.70 0.16 16.99
C VAL A 962 -9.24 1.60 16.90
N ARG A 963 -10.01 2.50 17.53
CA ARG A 963 -9.68 3.91 17.68
C ARG A 963 -8.73 4.11 18.88
N GLY A 964 -7.72 4.97 18.76
CA GLY A 964 -6.82 5.34 19.84
C GLY A 964 -5.81 4.26 20.27
N ASN A 965 -5.53 3.26 19.44
CA ASN A 965 -4.52 2.23 19.73
C ASN A 965 -3.10 2.85 19.71
N MET A 966 -2.49 3.07 20.88
CA MET A 966 -1.23 3.80 20.96
C MET A 966 -0.04 3.06 20.38
N THR A 967 -0.04 1.73 20.40
CA THR A 967 0.99 0.94 19.70
C THR A 967 0.98 1.23 18.20
N ALA A 968 -0.22 1.25 17.58
CA ALA A 968 -0.38 1.56 16.17
C ALA A 968 -0.04 3.02 15.84
N VAL A 969 -0.49 3.97 16.67
CA VAL A 969 -0.21 5.41 16.51
C VAL A 969 1.28 5.70 16.60
N LEU A 970 1.98 5.17 17.61
CA LEU A 970 3.42 5.35 17.77
C LEU A 970 4.21 4.69 16.62
N ASN A 971 3.81 3.50 16.19
CA ASN A 971 4.42 2.87 15.02
C ASN A 971 4.25 3.74 13.76
N ALA A 972 3.06 4.29 13.54
CA ALA A 972 2.79 5.21 12.44
C ALA A 972 3.58 6.53 12.54
N ILE A 973 3.86 7.03 13.73
CA ILE A 973 4.77 8.19 13.95
C ILE A 973 6.18 7.82 13.48
N PHE A 974 6.79 6.78 14.07
CA PHE A 974 8.21 6.49 13.83
C PHE A 974 8.52 5.97 12.42
N THR A 975 7.57 5.29 11.77
CA THR A 975 7.74 4.73 10.42
C THR A 975 7.27 5.65 9.28
N ASP A 976 6.74 6.85 9.60
CA ASP A 976 6.24 7.77 8.57
C ASP A 976 7.36 8.21 7.60
N PRO A 977 7.08 8.33 6.28
CA PRO A 977 8.05 8.79 5.29
C PRO A 977 8.73 10.14 5.62
N GLU A 978 8.07 11.02 6.37
CA GLU A 978 8.63 12.29 6.83
C GLU A 978 9.61 12.10 8.01
N ALA A 979 9.24 11.29 9.00
CA ALA A 979 10.14 10.89 10.08
C ALA A 979 11.39 10.16 9.55
N ARG A 980 11.22 9.33 8.53
CA ARG A 980 12.30 8.56 7.89
C ARG A 980 13.02 9.32 6.76
N ALA A 981 12.63 10.54 6.40
CA ALA A 981 13.18 11.26 5.25
C ALA A 981 14.72 11.41 5.29
N GLY A 982 15.27 11.77 6.45
CA GLY A 982 16.71 11.92 6.68
C GLY A 982 17.52 10.60 6.61
N ASP A 983 16.88 9.43 6.61
CA ASP A 983 17.57 8.13 6.65
C ASP A 983 18.47 7.86 5.43
N THR A 984 18.14 8.50 4.30
CA THR A 984 18.89 8.39 3.05
C THR A 984 19.27 9.74 2.44
N ASP A 985 18.59 10.85 2.83
CA ASP A 985 18.86 12.19 2.33
C ASP A 985 19.28 13.15 3.45
N ALA A 986 20.57 13.48 3.49
CA ALA A 986 21.17 14.44 4.45
C ALA A 986 20.67 15.88 4.30
N SER A 987 19.89 16.19 3.25
CA SER A 987 19.30 17.50 3.01
C SER A 987 17.83 17.60 3.41
N ALA A 988 17.25 16.54 3.99
CA ALA A 988 15.89 16.56 4.53
C ALA A 988 15.79 17.52 5.73
N ASP A 989 15.02 18.59 5.55
CA ASP A 989 14.76 19.63 6.56
C ASP A 989 13.71 19.15 7.58
N VAL A 990 14.07 18.12 8.37
CA VAL A 990 13.22 17.47 9.38
C VAL A 990 13.96 17.38 10.71
N GLY A 991 13.24 17.59 11.83
CA GLY A 991 13.82 17.45 13.17
C GLY A 991 13.24 18.41 14.21
N LYS A 992 13.80 18.36 15.42
CA LYS A 992 13.49 19.26 16.55
C LYS A 992 14.76 19.70 17.28
N LEU A 993 14.70 20.81 18.01
CA LEU A 993 15.77 21.14 18.95
C LEU A 993 15.77 20.10 20.10
N ARG A 994 16.93 19.53 20.45
CA ARG A 994 17.08 18.69 21.64
C ARG A 994 16.99 19.57 22.88
N GLU A 995 15.93 19.39 23.65
CA GLU A 995 15.78 19.96 24.98
C GLU A 995 16.94 19.51 25.93
N PRO A 996 17.34 20.34 26.91
CA PRO A 996 18.43 20.06 27.85
C PRO A 996 18.48 18.65 28.46
N ILE A 997 17.34 18.07 28.84
CA ILE A 997 17.22 16.70 29.37
C ILE A 997 17.69 15.69 28.32
N LEU A 998 17.11 15.72 27.10
CA LEU A 998 17.48 14.79 26.04
C LEU A 998 18.92 14.98 25.57
N TRP A 999 19.40 16.23 25.50
CA TRP A 999 20.81 16.51 25.22
C TRP A 999 21.72 15.84 26.24
N LEU A 1000 21.44 15.98 27.54
CA LEU A 1000 22.29 15.42 28.59
C LEU A 1000 22.24 13.89 28.61
N THR A 1001 21.04 13.30 28.59
CA THR A 1001 20.90 11.84 28.62
C THR A 1001 21.52 11.18 27.40
N ALA A 1002 21.44 11.81 26.22
CA ALA A 1002 22.02 11.26 25.00
C ALA A 1002 23.55 11.30 25.02
N VAL A 1003 24.17 12.38 25.50
CA VAL A 1003 25.63 12.40 25.70
C VAL A 1003 26.05 11.35 26.73
N MET A 1004 25.32 11.24 27.86
CA MET A 1004 25.66 10.28 28.91
C MET A 1004 25.58 8.83 28.43
N ARG A 1005 24.51 8.45 27.72
CA ARG A 1005 24.34 7.10 27.15
C ARG A 1005 25.35 6.81 26.05
N GLY A 1006 25.53 7.73 25.10
CA GLY A 1006 26.42 7.55 23.95
C GLY A 1006 27.90 7.38 24.34
N LEU A 1007 28.36 8.11 25.37
CA LEU A 1007 29.73 7.98 25.86
C LEU A 1007 29.95 6.83 26.85
N GLY A 1008 28.87 6.25 27.41
CA GLY A 1008 28.95 5.26 28.48
C GLY A 1008 29.35 5.86 29.83
N VAL A 1009 28.76 7.01 30.21
CA VAL A 1009 28.93 7.61 31.54
C VAL A 1009 28.35 6.67 32.60
N THR A 1010 29.14 6.32 33.61
CA THR A 1010 28.72 5.45 34.71
C THR A 1010 28.39 6.26 35.96
N ASN A 1011 27.39 5.78 36.71
CA ASN A 1011 27.21 6.19 38.09
C ASN A 1011 28.31 5.57 38.97
N THR A 1012 28.83 6.36 39.89
CA THR A 1012 29.87 6.01 40.86
C THR A 1012 29.44 6.35 42.29
N ASP A 1013 28.18 6.77 42.50
CA ASP A 1013 27.62 6.93 43.83
C ASP A 1013 27.60 5.59 44.58
N PRO A 1014 28.08 5.52 45.84
CA PRO A 1014 28.05 4.30 46.64
C PRO A 1014 26.64 3.72 46.88
N ASN A 1015 25.59 4.52 46.65
CA ASN A 1015 24.19 4.14 46.86
C ASN A 1015 23.37 4.06 45.55
N ASP A 1016 24.01 4.16 44.37
CA ASP A 1016 23.35 4.19 43.05
C ASP A 1016 22.36 5.37 42.85
N TYR A 1017 22.69 6.55 43.37
CA TYR A 1017 21.87 7.77 43.23
C TYR A 1017 22.21 8.60 41.99
N TYR A 1018 21.19 9.17 41.34
CA TYR A 1018 21.28 9.96 40.11
C TYR A 1018 20.73 11.39 40.24
N ASP A 1019 20.17 11.77 41.39
CA ASP A 1019 19.48 13.05 41.64
C ASP A 1019 20.35 14.29 41.34
N GLN A 1020 21.67 14.18 41.50
CA GLN A 1020 22.62 15.25 41.25
C GLN A 1020 22.54 15.80 39.81
N LEU A 1021 22.08 15.02 38.84
CA LEU A 1021 21.89 15.47 37.46
C LEU A 1021 20.92 16.66 37.34
N SER A 1022 19.83 16.68 38.14
CA SER A 1022 18.88 17.79 38.18
C SER A 1022 19.54 19.13 38.52
N THR A 1023 20.59 19.14 39.36
CA THR A 1023 21.28 20.38 39.76
C THR A 1023 21.95 21.10 38.59
N TYR A 1024 22.26 20.36 37.53
CA TYR A 1024 22.90 20.89 36.32
C TYR A 1024 21.90 21.41 35.29
N LEU A 1025 20.65 20.91 35.30
CA LEU A 1025 19.61 21.31 34.35
C LEU A 1025 18.67 22.41 34.88
N VAL A 1026 18.57 22.62 36.21
CA VAL A 1026 17.84 23.75 36.80
C VAL A 1026 18.19 25.11 36.15
N PRO A 1027 19.47 25.46 35.91
CA PRO A 1027 19.81 26.74 35.24
C PRO A 1027 19.49 26.79 33.75
N LEU A 1028 19.14 25.66 33.13
CA LEU A 1028 18.66 25.55 31.75
C LEU A 1028 17.12 25.61 31.64
N GLY A 1029 16.41 25.67 32.78
CA GLY A 1029 14.96 25.80 32.83
C GLY A 1029 14.17 24.48 32.78
N GLU A 1030 14.87 23.34 32.74
CA GLU A 1030 14.26 22.03 32.53
C GLU A 1030 14.69 21.04 33.62
N ARG A 1031 13.89 20.87 34.66
CA ARG A 1031 14.12 19.91 35.74
C ARG A 1031 12.98 18.88 35.72
N PRO A 1032 13.24 17.55 35.69
CA PRO A 1032 12.20 16.54 35.57
C PRO A 1032 11.06 16.77 36.57
N PHE A 1033 9.83 16.79 36.07
CA PHE A 1033 8.58 16.97 36.83
C PHE A 1033 8.45 18.28 37.63
N ALA A 1034 9.39 19.23 37.50
CA ALA A 1034 9.32 20.55 38.13
C ALA A 1034 8.74 21.60 37.18
N ALA A 1035 7.64 21.26 36.50
CA ALA A 1035 6.93 22.14 35.57
C ALA A 1035 6.52 23.46 36.24
N SER A 1036 6.89 24.59 35.62
CA SER A 1036 6.53 25.93 36.12
C SER A 1036 5.18 26.44 35.61
N SER A 1037 4.52 25.70 34.71
CA SER A 1037 3.22 26.05 34.13
C SER A 1037 2.48 24.81 33.65
N VAL A 1038 1.18 24.95 33.34
CA VAL A 1038 0.37 23.90 32.69
C VAL A 1038 0.82 23.56 31.26
N PHE A 1039 1.70 24.38 30.66
CA PHE A 1039 2.37 24.09 29.38
C PHE A 1039 3.73 23.40 29.58
N ASN A 1040 3.93 22.71 30.71
CA ASN A 1040 5.22 22.16 31.12
C ASN A 1040 6.35 23.25 31.10
N PHE A 1041 7.47 22.95 30.44
CA PHE A 1041 8.65 23.83 30.32
C PHE A 1041 8.53 24.85 29.18
N PHE A 1042 7.76 24.55 28.13
CA PHE A 1042 7.63 25.41 26.94
C PHE A 1042 6.29 25.20 26.22
N SER A 1043 5.77 26.26 25.58
CA SER A 1043 4.47 26.18 24.89
C SER A 1043 4.57 25.36 23.59
N PRO A 1044 3.62 24.43 23.31
CA PRO A 1044 3.54 23.70 22.04
C PRO A 1044 3.24 24.60 20.82
N SER A 1045 2.94 25.89 21.06
CA SER A 1045 2.72 26.93 20.05
C SER A 1045 3.80 28.03 20.07
N TYR A 1046 4.99 27.77 20.64
CA TYR A 1046 6.09 28.74 20.63
C TYR A 1046 6.65 28.93 19.21
N VAL A 1047 6.51 30.15 18.67
CA VAL A 1047 7.08 30.54 17.38
C VAL A 1047 8.41 31.28 17.60
N ILE A 1048 9.47 30.84 16.93
CA ILE A 1048 10.80 31.46 17.06
C ILE A 1048 10.73 32.95 16.65
N PRO A 1049 11.13 33.91 17.51
CA PRO A 1049 11.03 35.33 17.22
C PRO A 1049 11.68 35.74 15.90
N GLY A 1050 10.93 36.47 15.06
CA GLY A 1050 11.38 36.90 13.73
C GLY A 1050 11.19 35.86 12.63
N THR A 1051 10.60 34.70 12.92
CA THR A 1051 10.27 33.64 11.95
C THR A 1051 8.77 33.30 11.98
N THR A 1052 8.35 32.32 11.18
CA THR A 1052 7.04 31.66 11.27
C THR A 1052 7.16 30.21 11.76
N LEU A 1053 8.32 29.79 12.25
CA LEU A 1053 8.59 28.40 12.65
C LEU A 1053 8.03 28.14 14.04
N ASN A 1054 7.04 27.26 14.13
CA ASN A 1054 6.57 26.72 15.41
C ASN A 1054 7.58 25.68 15.91
N ALA A 1055 8.35 26.03 16.93
CA ALA A 1055 9.41 25.19 17.48
C ALA A 1055 9.38 25.26 19.02
N PRO A 1056 8.54 24.44 19.67
CA PRO A 1056 8.24 24.51 21.10
C PRO A 1056 9.48 24.65 21.99
N GLU A 1057 10.50 23.82 21.73
CA GLU A 1057 11.70 23.67 22.54
C GLU A 1057 12.57 24.93 22.57
N PHE A 1058 12.47 25.80 21.56
CA PHE A 1058 13.14 27.12 21.57
C PHE A 1058 12.59 28.06 22.65
N GLY A 1059 11.45 27.75 23.28
CA GLY A 1059 10.90 28.51 24.40
C GLY A 1059 11.85 28.65 25.59
N ILE A 1060 12.80 27.71 25.75
CA ILE A 1060 13.82 27.70 26.81
C ILE A 1060 15.26 27.96 26.29
N GLU A 1061 15.47 28.06 24.97
CA GLU A 1061 16.79 28.40 24.42
C GLU A 1061 17.00 29.92 24.27
N ASN A 1062 18.03 30.44 24.94
CA ASN A 1062 18.46 31.83 24.87
C ASN A 1062 19.97 31.94 25.14
N THR A 1063 20.56 33.12 24.98
CA THR A 1063 22.01 33.34 25.14
C THR A 1063 22.58 32.82 26.47
N ALA A 1064 21.81 32.87 27.57
CA ALA A 1064 22.26 32.39 28.87
C ALA A 1064 22.17 30.85 28.98
N SER A 1065 21.09 30.21 28.49
CA SER A 1065 21.01 28.75 28.49
C SER A 1065 22.02 28.12 27.51
N VAL A 1066 22.30 28.76 26.36
CA VAL A 1066 23.39 28.33 25.46
C VAL A 1066 24.75 28.38 26.16
N ALA A 1067 25.12 29.50 26.81
CA ALA A 1067 26.39 29.60 27.53
C ALA A 1067 26.50 28.59 28.70
N THR A 1068 25.38 28.29 29.34
CA THR A 1068 25.27 27.29 30.41
C THR A 1068 25.49 25.88 29.87
N LEU A 1069 24.91 25.53 28.70
CA LEU A 1069 25.10 24.25 28.03
C LEU A 1069 26.58 24.01 27.65
N LEU A 1070 27.27 25.05 27.14
CA LEU A 1070 28.71 24.99 26.86
C LEU A 1070 29.53 24.72 28.14
N THR A 1071 29.12 25.29 29.26
CA THR A 1071 29.74 25.06 30.58
C THR A 1071 29.46 23.65 31.09
N LEU A 1072 28.29 23.09 30.78
CA LEU A 1072 27.90 21.72 31.13
C LEU A 1072 28.72 20.69 30.34
N ALA A 1073 28.91 20.91 29.04
CA ALA A 1073 29.76 20.10 28.19
C ALA A 1073 31.21 20.04 28.70
N ASP A 1074 31.81 21.18 29.05
CA ASP A 1074 33.15 21.23 29.64
C ASP A 1074 33.22 20.45 30.96
N ARG A 1075 32.26 20.67 31.87
CA ARG A 1075 32.18 19.94 33.15
C ARG A 1075 32.11 18.43 32.96
N LEU A 1076 31.39 17.94 31.96
CA LEU A 1076 31.31 16.50 31.68
C LEU A 1076 32.66 15.97 31.18
N MET A 1077 33.29 16.66 30.22
CA MET A 1077 34.59 16.25 29.67
C MET A 1077 35.73 16.28 30.68
N MET A 1078 35.62 17.15 31.68
CA MET A 1078 36.57 17.28 32.78
C MET A 1078 36.24 16.38 33.99
N ASN A 1079 35.26 15.47 33.88
CA ASN A 1079 34.76 14.61 34.95
C ASN A 1079 34.46 15.40 36.24
N LYS A 1080 33.67 16.47 36.12
CA LYS A 1080 33.23 17.38 37.20
C LYS A 1080 31.75 17.24 37.58
N PHE A 1081 31.10 16.19 37.10
CA PHE A 1081 29.78 15.80 37.58
C PHE A 1081 29.93 15.05 38.91
N VAL A 1082 29.14 15.43 39.92
CA VAL A 1082 29.14 14.72 41.21
C VAL A 1082 28.61 13.30 41.00
N SER A 1083 29.32 12.30 41.54
CA SER A 1083 29.00 10.87 41.42
C SER A 1083 28.94 10.28 40.00
N PHE A 1084 29.32 10.99 38.93
CA PHE A 1084 29.38 10.43 37.56
C PHE A 1084 30.79 10.44 36.97
N ASN A 1085 31.12 9.44 36.17
CA ASN A 1085 32.42 9.32 35.52
C ASN A 1085 32.33 8.77 34.09
N VAL A 1086 33.25 9.20 33.22
CA VAL A 1086 33.49 8.59 31.91
C VAL A 1086 34.98 8.40 31.64
N ASP A 1087 35.34 7.22 31.13
CA ASP A 1087 36.71 6.90 30.74
C ASP A 1087 37.07 7.50 29.37
N LEU A 1088 37.56 8.73 29.42
CA LEU A 1088 38.17 9.44 28.28
C LEU A 1088 39.72 9.36 28.34
N SER A 1089 40.29 8.28 28.89
CA SER A 1089 41.75 8.07 28.92
C SER A 1089 42.29 7.66 27.55
N ALA A 1090 43.63 7.71 27.38
CA ALA A 1090 44.30 7.18 26.19
C ALA A 1090 44.13 5.66 26.01
N THR A 1091 43.79 4.93 27.08
CA THR A 1091 43.57 3.48 27.07
C THR A 1091 42.14 3.06 26.77
N SER A 1092 41.16 3.95 26.90
CA SER A 1092 39.74 3.66 26.65
C SER A 1092 39.46 3.41 25.17
N SER A 1093 38.27 2.88 24.85
CA SER A 1093 37.82 2.68 23.46
C SER A 1093 37.94 3.97 22.63
N TRP A 1094 37.51 5.10 23.20
CA TRP A 1094 37.67 6.42 22.62
C TRP A 1094 39.15 6.82 22.45
N GLY A 1095 39.99 6.54 23.46
CA GLY A 1095 41.43 6.78 23.41
C GLY A 1095 42.16 6.01 22.29
N GLN A 1096 41.77 4.76 22.05
CA GLN A 1096 42.32 3.97 20.94
C GLN A 1096 41.93 4.57 19.57
N MET A 1097 40.66 4.97 19.39
CA MET A 1097 40.21 5.65 18.17
C MET A 1097 40.93 6.99 17.95
N ALA A 1098 41.22 7.72 19.04
CA ALA A 1098 41.89 9.02 19.01
C ALA A 1098 43.29 8.99 18.37
N SER A 1099 43.93 7.81 18.27
CA SER A 1099 45.17 7.64 17.50
C SER A 1099 45.05 8.14 16.05
N THR A 1100 43.86 8.00 15.46
CA THR A 1100 43.51 8.49 14.12
C THR A 1100 42.36 9.50 14.23
N PRO A 1101 42.64 10.83 14.22
CA PRO A 1101 41.65 11.88 14.46
C PRO A 1101 40.33 11.74 13.68
N SER A 1102 40.37 11.34 12.41
CA SER A 1102 39.16 11.12 11.61
C SER A 1102 38.28 9.99 12.16
N VAL A 1103 38.86 8.86 12.58
CA VAL A 1103 38.11 7.70 13.08
C VAL A 1103 37.36 8.06 14.37
N LEU A 1104 37.99 8.82 15.26
CA LEU A 1104 37.33 9.34 16.46
C LEU A 1104 36.18 10.28 16.11
N VAL A 1105 36.41 11.26 15.22
CA VAL A 1105 35.38 12.24 14.84
C VAL A 1105 34.22 11.58 14.08
N ASP A 1106 34.49 10.56 13.27
CA ASP A 1106 33.47 9.78 12.54
C ASP A 1106 32.63 8.93 13.49
N ALA A 1107 33.24 8.31 14.51
CA ALA A 1107 32.50 7.55 15.53
C ALA A 1107 31.61 8.45 16.40
N LEU A 1108 32.11 9.63 16.79
CA LEU A 1108 31.32 10.63 17.52
C LEU A 1108 30.21 11.23 16.65
N GLY A 1109 30.49 11.49 15.36
CA GLY A 1109 29.50 11.91 14.38
C GLY A 1109 28.43 10.85 14.11
N THR A 1110 28.77 9.56 14.25
CA THR A 1110 27.80 8.46 14.14
C THR A 1110 26.81 8.44 15.30
N LEU A 1111 27.29 8.57 16.54
CA LEU A 1111 26.42 8.60 17.73
C LEU A 1111 25.57 9.87 17.79
N PHE A 1112 26.20 11.04 17.68
CA PHE A 1112 25.56 12.31 18.02
C PHE A 1112 24.95 13.02 16.82
N MET A 1113 25.49 12.81 15.63
CA MET A 1113 25.00 13.45 14.40
C MET A 1113 24.55 12.42 13.36
N HIS A 1114 24.23 11.20 13.76
CA HIS A 1114 23.69 10.12 12.91
C HIS A 1114 24.47 9.86 11.61
N ALA A 1115 25.80 10.05 11.62
CA ALA A 1115 26.67 10.03 10.44
C ALA A 1115 26.31 11.09 9.37
N GLU A 1116 25.92 12.28 9.84
CA GLU A 1116 25.51 13.46 9.06
C GLU A 1116 26.35 14.71 9.34
N MET A 1117 27.45 14.59 10.08
CA MET A 1117 28.34 15.71 10.39
C MET A 1117 28.79 16.41 9.10
N ASP A 1118 28.50 17.72 8.99
CA ASP A 1118 28.81 18.51 7.79
C ASP A 1118 30.30 18.38 7.44
N PRO A 1119 30.67 18.16 6.16
CA PRO A 1119 32.07 17.95 5.78
C PRO A 1119 33.04 19.06 6.20
N ASN A 1120 32.58 20.31 6.30
CA ASN A 1120 33.39 21.46 6.72
C ASN A 1120 33.51 21.52 8.25
N ILE A 1121 32.42 21.26 8.98
CA ILE A 1121 32.46 21.09 10.46
C ILE A 1121 33.40 19.93 10.81
N ARG A 1122 33.22 18.78 10.16
CA ARG A 1122 34.07 17.59 10.31
C ARG A 1122 35.54 17.89 10.05
N ALA A 1123 35.86 18.55 8.93
CA ALA A 1123 37.23 18.94 8.61
C ALA A 1123 37.81 19.92 9.64
N SER A 1124 37.02 20.86 10.15
CA SER A 1124 37.43 21.81 11.17
C SER A 1124 37.73 21.13 12.51
N ILE A 1125 36.85 20.24 12.97
CA ILE A 1125 37.06 19.46 14.20
C ILE A 1125 38.29 18.56 14.04
N ILE A 1126 38.44 17.84 12.92
CA ILE A 1126 39.62 17.00 12.65
C ILE A 1126 40.91 17.83 12.68
N SER A 1127 40.91 19.02 12.07
CA SER A 1127 42.07 19.93 12.07
C SER A 1127 42.45 20.34 13.50
N GLU A 1128 41.46 20.76 14.30
CA GLU A 1128 41.69 21.25 15.67
C GLU A 1128 42.20 20.13 16.59
N VAL A 1129 41.53 18.97 16.61
CA VAL A 1129 41.90 17.85 17.50
C VAL A 1129 43.22 17.18 17.07
N SER A 1130 43.62 17.29 15.80
CA SER A 1130 44.93 16.84 15.33
C SER A 1130 46.10 17.62 15.92
N SER A 1131 45.87 18.87 16.37
CA SER A 1131 46.89 19.68 17.05
C SER A 1131 47.24 19.16 18.45
N VAL A 1132 46.33 18.41 19.09
CA VAL A 1132 46.48 17.88 20.44
C VAL A 1132 47.18 16.52 20.39
N THR A 1133 48.36 16.41 21.02
CA THR A 1133 49.17 15.18 21.00
C THR A 1133 48.81 14.17 22.09
N ASP A 1134 48.27 14.62 23.23
CA ASP A 1134 47.78 13.72 24.28
C ASP A 1134 46.44 13.11 23.85
N LEU A 1135 46.35 11.78 23.77
CA LEU A 1135 45.17 11.11 23.25
C LEU A 1135 43.93 11.31 24.14
N GLY A 1136 44.10 11.42 25.46
CA GLY A 1136 42.98 11.69 26.37
C GLY A 1136 42.44 13.11 26.24
N GLN A 1137 43.32 14.11 26.09
CA GLN A 1137 42.90 15.49 25.82
C GLN A 1137 42.30 15.62 24.41
N ARG A 1138 42.82 14.89 23.42
CA ARG A 1138 42.24 14.80 22.08
C ARG A 1138 40.80 14.26 22.11
N VAL A 1139 40.53 13.20 22.87
CA VAL A 1139 39.15 12.70 23.08
C VAL A 1139 38.26 13.78 23.68
N ARG A 1140 38.68 14.42 24.78
CA ARG A 1140 37.89 15.47 25.45
C ARG A 1140 37.55 16.63 24.52
N LEU A 1141 38.53 17.11 23.75
CA LEU A 1141 38.32 18.20 22.81
C LEU A 1141 37.40 17.77 21.65
N ALA A 1142 37.58 16.57 21.10
CA ALA A 1142 36.73 16.06 20.03
C ALA A 1142 35.27 15.94 20.48
N VAL A 1143 35.03 15.31 21.64
CA VAL A 1143 33.68 15.18 22.20
C VAL A 1143 33.08 16.55 22.50
N TYR A 1144 33.82 17.44 23.16
CA TYR A 1144 33.36 18.82 23.43
C TYR A 1144 32.91 19.54 22.16
N LEU A 1145 33.74 19.54 21.11
CA LEU A 1145 33.42 20.21 19.85
C LEU A 1145 32.21 19.59 19.13
N VAL A 1146 32.03 18.26 19.21
CA VAL A 1146 30.87 17.57 18.64
C VAL A 1146 29.59 17.90 19.42
N ILE A 1147 29.58 17.77 20.75
CA ILE A 1147 28.37 17.95 21.56
C ILE A 1147 27.97 19.43 21.78
N THR A 1148 28.80 20.37 21.33
CA THR A 1148 28.50 21.81 21.36
C THR A 1148 28.20 22.41 19.97
N ALA A 1149 28.42 21.65 18.89
CA ALA A 1149 28.09 22.08 17.55
C ALA A 1149 26.57 22.22 17.33
N SER A 1150 26.17 23.16 16.47
CA SER A 1150 24.77 23.42 16.15
C SER A 1150 24.04 22.20 15.58
N GLN A 1151 24.70 21.35 14.80
CA GLN A 1151 24.09 20.11 14.29
C GLN A 1151 23.70 19.13 15.41
N TYR A 1152 24.47 19.03 16.51
CA TYR A 1152 24.06 18.17 17.63
C TYR A 1152 22.91 18.76 18.46
N LYS A 1153 22.61 20.05 18.30
CA LYS A 1153 21.40 20.60 18.92
C LYS A 1153 20.12 20.17 18.22
N VAL A 1154 20.18 19.66 16.99
CA VAL A 1154 19.01 19.21 16.24
C VAL A 1154 18.90 17.68 16.28
N SER A 1155 17.85 17.18 16.92
CA SER A 1155 17.38 15.80 16.77
C SER A 1155 16.74 15.67 15.39
N HIS A 1156 17.03 14.59 14.68
CA HIS A 1156 16.63 14.37 13.29
C HIS A 1156 15.87 13.06 13.18
#